data_AF-A0A380Q936-F1
#
_entry.id   AF-A0A380Q936-F1
#
_cell.length_a   1.000
_cell.length_b   1.000
_cell.length_c   1.000
_cell.angle_alpha   90.00
_cell.angle_beta   90.00
_cell.angle_gamma   90.00
#
_symmetry.space_group_name_H-M   'P 1'
#
loop_
_entity.id
_entity.type
_entity.pdbx_description
1 polymer ?
#
loop_
_entity_poly.entity_id
_entity_poly.type
_entity_poly.pdbx_seq_one_letter_code
_entity_poly.pdbx_strand_id
1 'polypeptide(L)'
;MAKRKSTGTGWVILLIVALGLMTDIPREAWVALSVAILCLFFVWKNIRWAKIGSGPSINSDIPKASAIPDLGGYQLDTSALHPELVIDDELTDHLDQSASAKPSASTKQSEISRGSLARASWLRPGELAVVAGITLADGMIYIGNKHKSNRTGAEPAFINPSMQVAEEEVDISLALIDNAPDYSTCSPEARKAYLQWLSEGRKSPIAHISYVFLFFYGLEHRILIDASIDPIAKRELPIIEAEINRLLNIYGKNNTFNHYAQNLLVYIARVDIEETLYLLPPPLSRNASTELPLALLVGLGQLAVDQRPLPAEWACAWGVADPAINQNRSLMHCPDAFSPLFQQRYRDKYGDGFILPVNKTKLHIFYRPASAGLMGQEFIQQVGELPNVAVCKANRDKLRPLIEACQNDLEAYNRFVSLNPKKKAALEGLLLLPIPLWPEALNAELESIKSRVGYGLLLITLDELFAQLSYACASNPLERLSRNVVIALTQALASLQVGIEPDVRADNRTPTLQDTVALFPIESATAESATFAVYRITMLAVELACAAVMVDGRVGEPESMILTRHIDAWSYLSPGQRMRLKAYLQPGVRKNNALLALKNNLEPLSLEHRRAIARFLAHLIQVEGTITPQDVKFLERVYKRFALDSKLVYTDLDSRATPMTLSLPPPGSVALNSVDRITLLKNESQELVALLENLFLTKVVATEDKEEIDPQSMAAITADMQEGTVTLLRLLISRNAWERDKLTDIALDMEIILDDILIEINRKILAVFDVPLITGDAVISINRDVSAALLA
;
A
#
# COMPACT_ATOMS: atom_id res chain seq x y z
N MET A 1 -33.41 -80.87 42.15
CA MET A 1 -32.91 -80.23 40.91
C MET A 1 -34.04 -79.38 40.33
N ALA A 2 -33.84 -78.08 40.11
CA ALA A 2 -34.90 -77.14 39.69
C ALA A 2 -34.64 -76.60 38.26
N LYS A 3 -35.69 -76.07 37.61
CA LYS A 3 -35.73 -75.78 36.16
C LYS A 3 -35.11 -74.43 35.79
N ARG A 4 -34.58 -74.37 34.56
CA ARG A 4 -34.36 -73.12 33.77
C ARG A 4 -35.57 -72.18 33.84
N LYS A 5 -35.30 -70.88 33.92
CA LYS A 5 -35.98 -69.85 33.09
C LYS A 5 -34.95 -68.76 32.71
N SER A 6 -35.18 -68.11 31.56
CA SER A 6 -34.29 -67.06 31.03
C SER A 6 -34.79 -65.67 31.42
N THR A 7 -33.86 -64.75 31.67
CA THR A 7 -34.11 -63.32 31.87
C THR A 7 -33.26 -62.45 30.92
N GLY A 8 -32.80 -63.00 29.79
CA GLY A 8 -31.90 -62.31 28.85
C GLY A 8 -32.58 -61.45 27.77
N THR A 9 -33.85 -61.69 27.43
CA THR A 9 -34.51 -61.08 26.26
C THR A 9 -35.35 -59.83 26.55
N GLY A 10 -35.74 -59.59 27.80
CA GLY A 10 -36.66 -58.49 28.15
C GLY A 10 -36.11 -57.09 27.84
N TRP A 11 -34.82 -56.86 28.12
CA TRP A 11 -34.19 -55.54 27.96
C TRP A 11 -33.98 -55.15 26.49
N VAL A 12 -33.64 -56.11 25.63
CA VAL A 12 -33.48 -55.89 24.18
C VAL A 12 -34.83 -55.56 23.52
N ILE A 13 -35.91 -56.24 23.93
CA ILE A 13 -37.26 -55.95 23.43
C ILE A 13 -37.72 -54.57 23.91
N LEU A 14 -37.48 -54.20 25.18
CA LEU A 14 -37.75 -52.86 25.69
C LEU A 14 -37.00 -51.77 24.92
N LEU A 15 -35.72 -52.00 24.60
CA LEU A 15 -34.90 -51.03 23.87
C LEU A 15 -35.34 -50.87 22.41
N ILE A 16 -35.75 -51.96 21.74
CA ILE A 16 -36.33 -51.92 20.39
C ILE A 16 -37.71 -51.23 20.39
N VAL A 17 -38.56 -51.48 21.38
CA VAL A 17 -39.85 -50.78 21.54
C VAL A 17 -39.64 -49.29 21.82
N ALA A 18 -38.65 -48.92 22.64
CA ALA A 18 -38.31 -47.51 22.89
C ALA A 18 -37.82 -46.81 21.60
N LEU A 19 -36.96 -47.45 20.80
CA LEU A 19 -36.52 -46.93 19.51
C LEU A 19 -37.66 -46.82 18.49
N GLY A 20 -38.57 -47.80 18.43
CA GLY A 20 -39.77 -47.72 17.59
C GLY A 20 -40.73 -46.60 18.00
N LEU A 21 -40.85 -46.32 19.30
CA LEU A 21 -41.62 -45.17 19.80
C LEU A 21 -40.94 -43.82 19.50
N MET A 22 -39.64 -43.79 19.18
CA MET A 22 -38.97 -42.55 18.72
C MET A 22 -39.14 -42.28 17.22
N THR A 23 -39.52 -43.29 16.41
CA THR A 23 -39.72 -43.10 14.96
C THR A 23 -41.06 -42.47 14.58
N ASP A 24 -42.08 -42.56 15.45
CA ASP A 24 -43.38 -41.90 15.26
C ASP A 24 -43.39 -40.43 15.76
N ILE A 25 -42.27 -39.92 16.29
CA ILE A 25 -42.15 -38.54 16.75
C ILE A 25 -41.85 -37.62 15.54
N PRO A 26 -42.73 -36.66 15.20
CA PRO A 26 -42.51 -35.79 14.05
C PRO A 26 -41.25 -34.93 14.25
N ARG A 27 -40.54 -34.63 13.14
CA ARG A 27 -39.26 -33.88 13.18
C ARG A 27 -39.37 -32.53 13.89
N GLU A 28 -40.52 -31.89 13.82
CA GLU A 28 -40.83 -30.63 14.53
C GLU A 28 -40.71 -30.76 16.05
N ALA A 29 -41.10 -31.90 16.64
CA ALA A 29 -40.96 -32.15 18.07
C ALA A 29 -39.50 -32.38 18.49
N TRP A 30 -38.66 -32.93 17.59
CA TRP A 30 -37.21 -33.01 17.80
C TRP A 30 -36.54 -31.62 17.74
N VAL A 31 -37.01 -30.72 16.87
CA VAL A 31 -36.57 -29.31 16.84
C VAL A 31 -37.05 -28.56 18.09
N ALA A 32 -38.29 -28.77 18.52
CA ALA A 32 -38.80 -28.21 19.78
C ALA A 32 -38.01 -28.70 21.00
N LEU A 33 -37.62 -29.98 21.02
CA LEU A 33 -36.81 -30.57 22.09
C LEU A 33 -35.37 -30.01 22.10
N SER A 34 -34.73 -29.86 20.93
CA SER A 34 -33.38 -29.28 20.86
C SER A 34 -33.38 -27.80 21.24
N VAL A 35 -34.38 -27.02 20.82
CA VAL A 35 -34.59 -25.64 21.27
C VAL A 35 -34.85 -25.58 22.78
N ALA A 36 -35.68 -26.47 23.34
CA ALA A 36 -35.93 -26.52 24.78
C ALA A 36 -34.67 -26.84 25.60
N ILE A 37 -33.82 -27.77 25.11
CA ILE A 37 -32.51 -28.08 25.71
C ILE A 37 -31.56 -26.88 25.63
N LEU A 38 -31.55 -26.16 24.51
CA LEU A 38 -30.70 -24.99 24.29
C LEU A 38 -31.17 -23.79 25.15
N CYS A 39 -32.48 -23.59 25.30
CA CYS A 39 -33.06 -22.66 26.27
C CYS A 39 -32.72 -23.03 27.72
N LEU A 40 -32.83 -24.32 28.10
CA LEU A 40 -32.41 -24.81 29.42
C LEU A 40 -30.92 -24.58 29.68
N PHE A 41 -30.07 -24.75 28.68
CA PHE A 41 -28.63 -24.45 28.76
C PHE A 41 -28.36 -22.95 28.98
N PHE A 42 -29.05 -22.06 28.26
CA PHE A 42 -28.93 -20.61 28.48
C PHE A 42 -29.48 -20.17 29.83
N VAL A 43 -30.62 -20.72 30.29
CA VAL A 43 -31.17 -20.48 31.62
C VAL A 43 -30.19 -20.98 32.71
N TRP A 44 -29.62 -22.17 32.55
CA TRP A 44 -28.60 -22.69 33.46
C TRP A 44 -27.35 -21.81 33.50
N LYS A 45 -26.86 -21.33 32.34
CA LYS A 45 -25.73 -20.40 32.26
C LYS A 45 -26.02 -19.08 32.97
N ASN A 46 -27.20 -18.49 32.76
CA ASN A 46 -27.60 -17.25 33.42
C ASN A 46 -27.79 -17.43 34.94
N ILE A 47 -28.34 -18.57 35.40
CA ILE A 47 -28.41 -18.91 36.83
C ILE A 47 -27.00 -19.08 37.42
N ARG A 48 -26.04 -19.64 36.66
CA ARG A 48 -24.64 -19.76 37.09
C ARG A 48 -23.95 -18.40 37.21
N TRP A 49 -24.16 -17.48 36.26
CA TRP A 49 -23.66 -16.11 36.36
C TRP A 49 -24.33 -15.30 37.47
N ALA A 50 -25.65 -15.43 37.65
CA ALA A 50 -26.37 -14.78 38.76
C ALA A 50 -25.86 -15.22 40.16
N LYS A 51 -25.35 -16.46 40.29
CA LYS A 51 -24.75 -16.97 41.54
C LYS A 51 -23.29 -16.58 41.79
N ILE A 52 -22.66 -15.80 40.90
CA ILE A 52 -21.31 -15.25 41.12
C ILE A 52 -21.40 -13.80 41.65
N GLY A 53 -22.56 -13.14 41.53
CA GLY A 53 -22.83 -11.78 42.02
C GLY A 53 -23.21 -11.68 43.50
N SER A 54 -22.49 -12.33 44.42
CA SER A 54 -22.70 -12.16 45.87
C SER A 54 -21.41 -12.37 46.67
N GLY A 55 -20.76 -11.27 47.07
CA GLY A 55 -19.61 -11.31 47.98
C GLY A 55 -20.04 -11.53 49.45
N PRO A 56 -19.23 -12.21 50.28
CA PRO A 56 -19.51 -12.37 51.71
C PRO A 56 -19.22 -11.09 52.49
N SER A 57 -20.12 -10.73 53.40
CA SER A 57 -19.95 -9.60 54.33
C SER A 57 -19.08 -9.95 55.54
N ILE A 58 -18.51 -8.90 56.14
CA ILE A 58 -17.72 -8.89 57.38
C ILE A 58 -18.35 -9.77 58.48
N ASN A 59 -17.49 -10.45 59.25
CA ASN A 59 -17.76 -10.67 60.67
C ASN A 59 -16.47 -10.41 61.47
N SER A 60 -16.60 -9.87 62.68
CA SER A 60 -15.48 -9.32 63.45
C SER A 60 -15.51 -9.82 64.89
N ASP A 61 -14.35 -10.17 65.45
CA ASP A 61 -14.13 -10.21 66.89
C ASP A 61 -12.66 -9.88 67.24
N ILE A 62 -12.45 -9.32 68.44
CA ILE A 62 -11.22 -8.60 68.84
C ILE A 62 -10.78 -9.06 70.24
N PRO A 63 -9.47 -9.15 70.52
CA PRO A 63 -8.96 -8.43 71.70
C PRO A 63 -7.77 -7.49 71.40
N LYS A 64 -7.67 -6.41 72.19
CA LYS A 64 -6.57 -5.41 72.17
C LYS A 64 -5.44 -5.82 73.13
N ALA A 65 -4.21 -5.34 72.91
CA ALA A 65 -3.57 -4.29 73.74
C ALA A 65 -2.03 -4.16 73.55
N SER A 66 -1.52 -2.93 73.67
CA SER A 66 -0.12 -2.52 74.02
C SER A 66 1.06 -2.97 73.13
N ALA A 67 2.13 -2.19 72.91
CA ALA A 67 2.44 -0.79 73.27
C ALA A 67 3.52 -0.20 72.30
N ILE A 68 3.82 1.10 72.43
CA ILE A 68 4.88 1.85 71.72
C ILE A 68 5.92 2.32 72.77
N PRO A 69 7.23 2.23 72.48
CA PRO A 69 8.12 3.42 72.40
C PRO A 69 8.71 3.56 70.96
N ASP A 70 8.86 4.76 70.38
CA ASP A 70 9.89 5.81 70.60
C ASP A 70 11.34 5.35 70.30
N LEU A 71 12.24 6.14 69.68
CA LEU A 71 12.20 7.53 69.20
C LEU A 71 13.28 7.71 68.08
N GLY A 72 13.07 8.55 67.06
CA GLY A 72 13.86 9.80 66.95
C GLY A 72 14.36 10.12 65.53
N GLY A 73 14.82 11.37 65.30
CA GLY A 73 15.27 11.92 64.01
C GLY A 73 16.61 11.36 63.49
N TYR A 74 17.18 11.84 62.37
CA TYR A 74 17.13 13.22 61.84
C TYR A 74 17.08 13.31 60.29
N GLN A 75 16.92 14.53 59.79
CA GLN A 75 16.87 14.91 58.38
C GLN A 75 17.83 16.08 58.13
N LEU A 76 18.54 16.10 56.98
CA LEU A 76 19.21 17.28 56.36
C LEU A 76 20.44 17.85 57.14
N ASP A 77 21.38 18.62 56.56
CA ASP A 77 21.45 19.20 55.20
C ASP A 77 22.89 19.41 54.63
N THR A 78 22.97 20.00 53.43
CA THR A 78 24.12 20.36 52.58
C THR A 78 25.31 21.12 53.21
N SER A 79 26.56 20.81 52.77
CA SER A 79 27.61 21.74 52.27
C SER A 79 29.02 21.10 52.26
N ALA A 80 30.11 21.81 51.88
CA ALA A 80 30.52 22.24 50.52
C ALA A 80 31.95 22.85 50.54
N LEU A 81 32.71 22.67 49.45
CA LEU A 81 33.95 23.39 48.99
C LEU A 81 35.09 23.74 50.00
N HIS A 82 36.29 23.23 49.67
CA HIS A 82 37.67 23.80 49.71
C HIS A 82 37.98 25.20 50.33
N PRO A 83 39.28 25.53 50.60
CA PRO A 83 40.43 24.72 51.08
C PRO A 83 41.36 25.50 52.08
N GLU A 84 42.41 24.88 52.67
CA GLU A 84 43.72 25.56 52.90
C GLU A 84 44.87 24.62 53.33
N LEU A 85 46.09 25.17 53.47
CA LEU A 85 47.40 24.50 53.68
C LEU A 85 48.10 24.99 54.95
N VAL A 86 48.77 24.10 55.71
CA VAL A 86 49.89 24.42 56.63
C VAL A 86 50.92 23.25 56.58
N ILE A 87 52.19 23.53 56.90
CA ILE A 87 53.36 22.63 56.82
C ILE A 87 53.97 22.46 58.23
N ASP A 88 54.89 21.48 58.37
CA ASP A 88 56.00 21.32 59.35
C ASP A 88 55.96 19.91 60.02
N ASP A 89 56.97 19.04 59.88
CA ASP A 89 58.33 18.99 60.50
C ASP A 89 58.31 18.51 61.99
N GLU A 90 59.26 17.74 62.53
CA GLU A 90 60.52 17.13 62.02
C GLU A 90 60.87 15.86 62.88
N LEU A 91 62.15 15.43 62.93
CA LEU A 91 62.80 14.45 63.87
C LEU A 91 62.52 12.93 63.61
N THR A 92 63.46 12.10 63.12
CA THR A 92 64.76 11.57 63.67
C THR A 92 64.60 10.64 64.88
N ASP A 93 65.24 9.47 65.02
CA ASP A 93 66.16 8.69 64.15
C ASP A 93 66.09 7.16 64.54
N HIS A 94 67.04 6.20 64.45
CA HIS A 94 68.52 6.19 64.26
C HIS A 94 69.04 4.83 63.71
N LEU A 95 70.26 4.87 63.14
CA LEU A 95 71.38 3.90 62.99
C LEU A 95 71.26 2.41 63.51
N ASP A 96 72.01 1.40 63.00
CA ASP A 96 73.31 1.48 62.29
C ASP A 96 73.70 0.25 61.38
N GLN A 97 74.63 0.50 60.44
CA GLN A 97 75.67 -0.34 59.75
C GLN A 97 75.53 -1.90 59.55
N SER A 98 76.11 -2.54 58.51
CA SER A 98 77.29 -2.21 57.68
C SER A 98 77.32 -2.82 56.24
N ALA A 99 77.97 -2.12 55.28
CA ALA A 99 78.78 -2.56 54.11
C ALA A 99 78.40 -3.82 53.26
N SER A 100 78.61 -3.93 51.93
CA SER A 100 79.00 -3.06 50.78
C SER A 100 78.73 -3.91 49.50
N ALA A 101 78.37 -3.45 48.28
CA ALA A 101 78.78 -2.26 47.53
C ALA A 101 77.70 -1.77 46.51
N LYS A 102 78.08 -0.85 45.61
CA LYS A 102 77.24 -0.11 44.63
C LYS A 102 78.09 0.21 43.36
N PRO A 103 77.53 0.76 42.25
CA PRO A 103 76.11 0.89 41.86
C PRO A 103 75.79 0.52 40.39
N SER A 104 74.51 0.32 40.08
CA SER A 104 73.91 0.82 38.83
C SER A 104 72.48 1.30 39.12
N ALA A 105 71.97 2.26 38.35
CA ALA A 105 70.71 2.94 38.66
C ALA A 105 69.50 2.21 38.09
N SER A 106 68.51 1.93 38.93
CA SER A 106 67.17 1.53 38.54
C SER A 106 66.16 2.45 39.22
N THR A 107 65.48 3.27 38.42
CA THR A 107 64.45 4.20 38.90
C THR A 107 63.19 3.40 39.22
N LYS A 108 62.73 3.43 40.47
CA LYS A 108 61.42 2.87 40.85
C LYS A 108 60.32 3.56 40.03
N GLN A 109 59.67 2.81 39.15
CA GLN A 109 58.34 3.20 38.69
C GLN A 109 57.39 3.14 39.88
N SER A 110 56.59 4.18 40.08
CA SER A 110 55.53 4.18 41.07
C SER A 110 54.47 3.15 40.68
N GLU A 111 54.04 2.30 41.62
CA GLU A 111 52.95 1.36 41.37
C GLU A 111 51.63 2.10 41.24
N ILE A 112 51.25 2.42 40.00
CA ILE A 112 49.88 2.82 39.69
C ILE A 112 48.98 1.62 40.04
N SER A 113 48.00 1.89 40.91
CA SER A 113 47.12 0.88 41.50
C SER A 113 46.58 -0.12 40.48
N ARG A 114 46.98 -1.39 40.61
CA ARG A 114 46.39 -2.52 39.88
C ARG A 114 45.01 -2.84 40.47
N GLY A 115 44.05 -1.95 40.20
CA GLY A 115 42.66 -2.07 40.64
C GLY A 115 42.05 -3.41 40.24
N SER A 116 41.71 -4.21 41.26
CA SER A 116 41.08 -5.53 41.24
C SER A 116 40.44 -5.98 39.90
N LEU A 117 41.22 -6.66 39.04
CA LEU A 117 40.75 -7.35 37.83
C LEU A 117 39.99 -8.66 38.18
N ALA A 118 39.04 -8.57 39.11
CA ALA A 118 38.35 -9.69 39.74
C ALA A 118 36.88 -9.86 39.31
N ARG A 119 36.30 -8.92 38.57
CA ARG A 119 34.92 -9.00 38.04
C ARG A 119 34.84 -8.17 36.75
N ALA A 120 33.91 -8.49 35.85
CA ALA A 120 33.60 -7.63 34.72
C ALA A 120 32.78 -6.41 35.22
N SER A 121 33.19 -5.20 34.84
CA SER A 121 32.60 -3.93 35.26
C SER A 121 32.34 -3.02 34.07
N TRP A 122 31.21 -2.31 34.09
CA TRP A 122 30.95 -1.17 33.22
C TRP A 122 31.82 0.00 33.63
N LEU A 123 32.44 0.67 32.66
CA LEU A 123 33.00 2.01 32.82
C LEU A 123 31.97 3.02 32.31
N ARG A 124 31.60 3.97 33.16
CA ARG A 124 30.61 5.01 32.87
C ARG A 124 31.11 5.98 31.80
N PRO A 125 30.21 6.79 31.19
CA PRO A 125 30.64 7.86 30.30
C PRO A 125 31.70 8.77 30.94
N GLY A 126 32.87 8.89 30.30
CA GLY A 126 34.01 9.68 30.79
C GLY A 126 34.86 9.04 31.90
N GLU A 127 34.65 7.77 32.26
CA GLU A 127 35.59 7.04 33.13
C GLU A 127 36.77 6.50 32.31
N LEU A 128 37.99 6.85 32.72
CA LEU A 128 39.24 6.49 32.05
C LEU A 128 39.72 5.08 32.46
N ALA A 129 40.22 4.31 31.49
CA ALA A 129 40.96 3.07 31.74
C ALA A 129 42.20 2.93 30.85
N VAL A 130 43.10 2.02 31.22
CA VAL A 130 44.28 1.67 30.42
C VAL A 130 44.27 0.16 30.15
N VAL A 131 44.32 -0.22 28.87
CA VAL A 131 44.29 -1.62 28.40
C VAL A 131 45.46 -1.84 27.44
N ALA A 132 46.32 -2.81 27.74
CA ALA A 132 47.53 -3.10 26.94
C ALA A 132 48.41 -1.86 26.65
N GLY A 133 48.45 -0.89 27.59
CA GLY A 133 49.18 0.38 27.44
C GLY A 133 48.41 1.50 26.72
N ILE A 134 47.26 1.20 26.13
CA ILE A 134 46.40 2.17 25.42
C ILE A 134 45.44 2.82 26.42
N THR A 135 45.35 4.15 26.39
CA THR A 135 44.44 4.93 27.25
C THR A 135 43.07 5.08 26.56
N LEU A 136 42.00 4.69 27.26
CA LEU A 136 40.62 4.79 26.82
C LEU A 136 39.93 5.85 27.69
N ALA A 137 39.65 7.03 27.14
CA ALA A 137 39.22 8.20 27.91
C ALA A 137 37.68 8.34 28.08
N ASP A 138 36.91 7.92 27.07
CA ASP A 138 35.47 8.25 26.97
C ASP A 138 34.55 7.23 27.67
N GLY A 139 35.09 6.15 28.24
CA GLY A 139 34.31 5.07 28.88
C GLY A 139 33.24 4.43 27.97
N MET A 140 32.09 4.07 28.55
CA MET A 140 30.97 3.35 27.92
C MET A 140 31.32 1.95 27.39
N ILE A 141 32.16 1.23 28.14
CA ILE A 141 32.69 -0.09 27.77
C ILE A 141 32.69 -1.02 28.99
N TYR A 142 32.55 -2.33 28.76
CA TYR A 142 32.76 -3.33 29.80
C TYR A 142 34.20 -3.84 29.77
N ILE A 143 34.87 -3.81 30.92
CA ILE A 143 36.24 -4.34 31.09
C ILE A 143 36.25 -5.39 32.20
N GLY A 144 36.97 -6.49 31.98
CA GLY A 144 37.35 -7.44 33.04
C GLY A 144 37.41 -8.90 32.60
N ASN A 145 37.43 -9.81 33.58
CA ASN A 145 37.57 -11.24 33.33
C ASN A 145 36.20 -11.95 33.31
N LYS A 146 35.84 -12.54 32.15
CA LYS A 146 34.57 -13.26 31.92
C LYS A 146 34.31 -14.39 32.94
N HIS A 147 35.35 -15.07 33.42
CA HIS A 147 35.22 -16.22 34.33
C HIS A 147 34.87 -15.85 35.79
N LYS A 148 34.69 -14.56 36.09
CA LYS A 148 34.26 -14.07 37.42
C LYS A 148 33.03 -13.14 37.34
N SER A 149 32.27 -13.22 36.25
CA SER A 149 30.99 -12.54 36.11
C SER A 149 29.84 -13.45 36.54
N ASN A 150 28.87 -12.90 37.27
CA ASN A 150 27.58 -13.58 37.52
C ASN A 150 26.59 -13.42 36.35
N ARG A 151 26.97 -12.70 35.28
CA ARG A 151 26.14 -12.62 34.06
C ARG A 151 26.30 -13.90 33.24
N THR A 152 25.19 -14.53 32.91
CA THR A 152 25.13 -15.73 32.08
C THR A 152 25.29 -15.38 30.61
N GLY A 153 26.48 -15.59 30.06
CA GLY A 153 26.80 -15.38 28.65
C GLY A 153 28.24 -14.92 28.46
N ALA A 154 28.87 -15.36 27.37
CA ALA A 154 30.08 -14.72 26.88
C ALA A 154 29.64 -13.48 26.09
N GLU A 155 29.55 -12.33 26.76
CA GLU A 155 29.12 -11.07 26.13
C GLU A 155 30.23 -10.59 25.15
N PRO A 156 29.97 -10.50 23.83
CA PRO A 156 31.03 -10.29 22.84
C PRO A 156 31.81 -8.97 23.02
N ALA A 157 31.16 -7.96 23.59
CA ALA A 157 31.72 -6.62 23.84
C ALA A 157 32.77 -6.56 24.97
N PHE A 158 32.95 -7.62 25.76
CA PHE A 158 33.79 -7.59 26.96
C PHE A 158 35.29 -7.52 26.65
N ILE A 159 35.88 -6.35 26.92
CA ILE A 159 37.33 -6.14 26.82
C ILE A 159 38.01 -6.88 27.98
N ASN A 160 38.73 -7.95 27.67
CA ASN A 160 39.52 -8.71 28.62
C ASN A 160 41.00 -8.24 28.59
N PRO A 161 41.52 -7.56 29.63
CA PRO A 161 42.90 -7.07 29.64
C PRO A 161 43.97 -8.16 29.76
N SER A 162 43.59 -9.42 29.97
CA SER A 162 44.52 -10.57 30.00
C SER A 162 44.71 -11.24 28.64
N MET A 163 44.12 -10.70 27.56
CA MET A 163 44.30 -11.21 26.20
C MET A 163 45.43 -10.48 25.47
N GLN A 164 46.09 -11.20 24.55
CA GLN A 164 47.15 -10.62 23.72
C GLN A 164 46.58 -9.58 22.74
N VAL A 165 47.33 -8.49 22.59
CA VAL A 165 47.08 -7.32 21.74
C VAL A 165 48.40 -7.02 21.02
N ALA A 166 48.37 -6.67 19.74
CA ALA A 166 49.58 -6.40 18.96
C ALA A 166 50.33 -5.14 19.47
N GLU A 167 51.66 -5.17 19.42
CA GLU A 167 52.53 -4.06 19.88
C GLU A 167 52.57 -2.91 18.86
N GLU A 168 52.67 -3.23 17.57
CA GLU A 168 52.66 -2.27 16.45
C GLU A 168 51.27 -1.64 16.22
N GLU A 169 51.21 -0.48 15.56
CA GLU A 169 49.94 0.15 15.17
C GLU A 169 49.29 -0.59 14.00
N VAL A 170 47.96 -0.71 14.02
CA VAL A 170 47.19 -1.45 13.01
C VAL A 170 46.24 -0.50 12.30
N ASP A 171 46.12 -0.65 10.97
CA ASP A 171 45.17 0.12 10.16
C ASP A 171 43.72 -0.26 10.51
N ILE A 172 43.03 0.68 11.14
CA ILE A 172 41.64 0.53 11.62
C ILE A 172 40.61 0.40 10.49
N SER A 173 40.99 0.60 9.22
CA SER A 173 40.11 0.34 8.07
C SER A 173 40.05 -1.13 7.66
N LEU A 174 41.01 -1.95 8.13
CA LEU A 174 41.10 -3.37 7.76
C LEU A 174 40.00 -4.22 8.41
N ALA A 175 39.45 -5.13 7.61
CA ALA A 175 38.45 -6.13 8.00
C ALA A 175 39.08 -7.30 8.79
N LEU A 176 39.59 -7.01 10.00
CA LEU A 176 40.28 -7.99 10.86
C LEU A 176 39.33 -8.75 11.82
N ILE A 177 38.03 -8.50 11.74
CA ILE A 177 36.99 -9.14 12.56
C ILE A 177 35.89 -9.65 11.64
N ASP A 178 35.57 -10.94 11.78
CA ASP A 178 34.50 -11.65 11.08
C ASP A 178 33.11 -10.99 11.25
N ASN A 179 32.15 -11.46 10.46
CA ASN A 179 30.76 -10.95 10.42
C ASN A 179 29.97 -11.04 11.75
N ALA A 180 30.53 -11.66 12.80
CA ALA A 180 29.99 -11.71 14.15
C ALA A 180 31.09 -11.30 15.18
N PRO A 181 31.24 -10.00 15.47
CA PRO A 181 32.31 -9.49 16.34
C PRO A 181 32.27 -10.02 17.78
N ASP A 182 33.36 -10.65 18.24
CA ASP A 182 33.59 -11.04 19.64
C ASP A 182 35.06 -10.74 20.01
N TYR A 183 35.27 -9.84 20.99
CA TYR A 183 36.61 -9.47 21.47
C TYR A 183 37.42 -10.70 21.94
N SER A 184 36.74 -11.74 22.40
CA SER A 184 37.34 -12.95 22.91
C SER A 184 37.87 -13.89 21.81
N THR A 185 37.34 -13.82 20.59
CA THR A 185 37.82 -14.58 19.41
C THR A 185 38.74 -13.77 18.49
N CYS A 186 38.66 -12.43 18.51
CA CYS A 186 39.50 -11.52 17.74
C CYS A 186 41.01 -11.87 17.79
N SER A 187 41.74 -11.59 16.70
CA SER A 187 43.20 -11.67 16.69
C SER A 187 43.85 -10.55 17.55
N PRO A 188 45.13 -10.66 17.93
CA PRO A 188 45.84 -9.59 18.64
C PRO A 188 45.84 -8.25 17.88
N GLU A 189 45.90 -8.30 16.55
CA GLU A 189 45.88 -7.14 15.65
C GLU A 189 44.47 -6.51 15.60
N ALA A 190 43.43 -7.34 15.51
CA ALA A 190 42.04 -6.89 15.56
C ALA A 190 41.69 -6.23 16.91
N ARG A 191 42.19 -6.78 18.03
CA ARG A 191 42.05 -6.13 19.36
C ARG A 191 42.81 -4.81 19.42
N LYS A 192 43.99 -4.72 18.79
CA LYS A 192 44.80 -3.50 18.74
C LYS A 192 44.08 -2.40 17.96
N ALA A 193 43.59 -2.70 16.75
CA ALA A 193 42.78 -1.78 15.95
C ALA A 193 41.50 -1.30 16.70
N TYR A 194 40.79 -2.20 17.37
CA TYR A 194 39.62 -1.84 18.18
C TYR A 194 39.98 -0.87 19.32
N LEU A 195 41.06 -1.15 20.07
CA LEU A 195 41.52 -0.30 21.16
C LEU A 195 42.05 1.06 20.67
N GLN A 196 42.70 1.11 19.50
CA GLN A 196 43.09 2.37 18.86
C GLN A 196 41.85 3.22 18.54
N TRP A 197 40.85 2.66 17.85
CA TRP A 197 39.60 3.37 17.52
C TRP A 197 38.82 3.85 18.76
N LEU A 198 38.83 3.08 19.85
CA LEU A 198 38.29 3.52 21.14
C LEU A 198 39.10 4.69 21.74
N SER A 199 40.43 4.67 21.66
CA SER A 199 41.31 5.73 22.17
C SER A 199 41.21 7.04 21.38
N GLU A 200 40.93 6.98 20.07
CA GLU A 200 40.57 8.13 19.22
C GLU A 200 39.18 8.71 19.55
N GLY A 201 38.51 8.20 20.58
CA GLY A 201 37.17 8.62 20.98
C GLY A 201 36.09 8.28 19.94
N ARG A 202 36.27 7.17 19.21
CA ARG A 202 35.24 6.55 18.34
C ARG A 202 34.74 7.49 17.23
N LYS A 203 35.64 8.29 16.64
CA LYS A 203 35.32 9.35 15.66
C LYS A 203 35.79 9.09 14.23
N SER A 204 36.73 8.18 14.00
CA SER A 204 37.36 7.98 12.69
C SER A 204 36.43 7.34 11.65
N PRO A 205 36.04 8.04 10.57
CA PRO A 205 35.02 7.57 9.61
C PRO A 205 35.51 6.47 8.68
N ILE A 206 36.82 6.16 8.69
CA ILE A 206 37.43 5.05 7.92
C ILE A 206 37.44 3.73 8.68
N ALA A 207 37.05 3.71 9.97
CA ALA A 207 37.11 2.52 10.80
C ALA A 207 36.16 1.41 10.31
N HIS A 208 36.65 0.17 10.29
CA HIS A 208 35.86 -0.97 9.85
C HIS A 208 34.63 -1.19 10.74
N ILE A 209 33.46 -1.46 10.14
CA ILE A 209 32.17 -1.46 10.84
C ILE A 209 32.10 -2.48 11.99
N SER A 210 32.86 -3.58 11.91
CA SER A 210 32.97 -4.58 12.98
C SER A 210 33.40 -3.98 14.33
N TYR A 211 34.26 -2.96 14.35
CA TYR A 211 34.66 -2.25 15.58
C TYR A 211 33.50 -1.43 16.16
N VAL A 212 32.69 -0.82 15.30
CA VAL A 212 31.49 -0.07 15.70
C VAL A 212 30.42 -1.00 16.27
N PHE A 213 30.21 -2.17 15.65
CA PHE A 213 29.32 -3.21 16.17
C PHE A 213 29.79 -3.76 17.52
N LEU A 214 31.08 -4.06 17.67
CA LEU A 214 31.65 -4.60 18.92
C LEU A 214 31.44 -3.65 20.11
N PHE A 215 31.50 -2.34 19.88
CA PHE A 215 31.15 -1.32 20.88
C PHE A 215 29.63 -1.18 21.08
N PHE A 216 28.85 -1.17 19.98
CA PHE A 216 27.39 -1.10 20.02
C PHE A 216 26.78 -2.24 20.83
N TYR A 217 27.33 -3.46 20.76
CA TYR A 217 26.91 -4.60 21.58
C TYR A 217 26.99 -4.33 23.10
N GLY A 218 27.96 -3.52 23.54
CA GLY A 218 28.07 -3.09 24.94
C GLY A 218 27.01 -2.05 25.32
N LEU A 219 26.71 -1.10 24.43
CA LEU A 219 25.61 -0.15 24.61
C LEU A 219 24.26 -0.88 24.66
N GLU A 220 24.07 -1.84 23.75
CA GLU A 220 22.88 -2.69 23.64
C GLU A 220 22.65 -3.52 24.91
N HIS A 221 23.67 -4.20 25.46
CA HIS A 221 23.56 -4.87 26.75
C HIS A 221 23.28 -3.88 27.90
N ARG A 222 23.92 -2.70 27.91
CA ARG A 222 23.70 -1.67 28.95
C ARG A 222 22.25 -1.16 28.95
N ILE A 223 21.64 -1.04 27.77
CA ILE A 223 20.24 -0.67 27.57
C ILE A 223 19.30 -1.82 27.96
N LEU A 224 19.50 -3.01 27.39
CA LEU A 224 18.50 -4.09 27.43
C LEU A 224 18.53 -4.91 28.72
N ILE A 225 19.73 -5.16 29.25
CA ILE A 225 19.92 -5.98 30.45
C ILE A 225 20.10 -5.07 31.67
N ASP A 226 21.13 -4.22 31.69
CA ASP A 226 21.48 -3.47 32.90
C ASP A 226 20.40 -2.45 33.30
N ALA A 227 19.89 -1.63 32.38
CA ALA A 227 18.84 -0.64 32.69
C ALA A 227 17.46 -1.25 33.04
N SER A 228 17.29 -2.57 32.94
CA SER A 228 16.12 -3.28 33.49
C SER A 228 16.24 -3.58 34.99
N ILE A 229 17.47 -3.61 35.55
CA ILE A 229 17.78 -3.99 36.94
C ILE A 229 18.39 -2.82 37.73
N ASP A 230 19.29 -2.05 37.11
CA ASP A 230 20.09 -0.99 37.71
C ASP A 230 19.49 0.41 37.42
N PRO A 231 19.02 1.15 38.44
CA PRO A 231 18.52 2.51 38.25
C PRO A 231 19.62 3.52 37.86
N ILE A 232 20.90 3.19 38.01
CA ILE A 232 22.02 4.02 37.52
C ILE A 232 22.14 3.85 36.00
N ALA A 233 22.17 2.61 35.49
CA ALA A 233 22.09 2.33 34.05
C ALA A 233 20.88 3.02 33.39
N LYS A 234 19.71 2.99 34.05
CA LYS A 234 18.50 3.66 33.55
C LYS A 234 18.59 5.20 33.49
N ARG A 235 19.52 5.81 34.23
CA ARG A 235 19.86 7.25 34.14
C ARG A 235 20.92 7.56 33.08
N GLU A 236 21.73 6.59 32.68
CA GLU A 236 22.72 6.73 31.61
C GLU A 236 22.09 6.72 30.20
N LEU A 237 20.85 6.22 30.06
CA LEU A 237 20.16 6.06 28.78
C LEU A 237 20.20 7.29 27.85
N PRO A 238 19.95 8.55 28.27
CA PRO A 238 20.00 9.70 27.36
C PRO A 238 21.41 10.02 26.83
N ILE A 239 22.46 9.62 27.58
CA ILE A 239 23.86 9.78 27.16
C ILE A 239 24.21 8.70 26.13
N ILE A 240 23.73 7.47 26.35
CA ILE A 240 23.89 6.36 25.40
C ILE A 240 23.11 6.63 24.11
N GLU A 241 21.90 7.19 24.21
CA GLU A 241 21.07 7.64 23.08
C GLU A 241 21.80 8.69 22.24
N ALA A 242 22.44 9.69 22.87
CA ALA A 242 23.26 10.68 22.19
C ALA A 242 24.48 10.05 21.49
N GLU A 243 25.13 9.05 22.11
CA GLU A 243 26.25 8.33 21.48
C GLU A 243 25.80 7.47 20.29
N ILE A 244 24.66 6.77 20.38
CA ILE A 244 24.08 6.00 19.26
C ILE A 244 23.75 6.95 18.09
N ASN A 245 23.14 8.10 18.36
CA ASN A 245 22.90 9.13 17.33
C ASN A 245 24.20 9.69 16.73
N ARG A 246 25.24 9.88 17.54
CA ARG A 246 26.57 10.30 17.03
C ARG A 246 27.20 9.24 16.13
N LEU A 247 27.10 7.95 16.49
CA LEU A 247 27.58 6.85 15.66
C LEU A 247 26.76 6.73 14.37
N LEU A 248 25.43 6.90 14.40
CA LEU A 248 24.58 6.95 13.21
C LEU A 248 25.00 8.07 12.25
N ASN A 249 25.35 9.25 12.75
CA ASN A 249 25.80 10.36 11.91
C ASN A 249 27.15 10.09 11.20
N ILE A 250 27.99 9.20 11.73
CA ILE A 250 29.30 8.85 11.14
C ILE A 250 29.17 7.60 10.25
N TYR A 251 28.58 6.52 10.77
CA TYR A 251 28.59 5.18 10.17
C TYR A 251 27.24 4.74 9.58
N GLY A 252 26.18 5.55 9.68
CA GLY A 252 24.82 5.23 9.22
C GLY A 252 24.66 5.04 7.70
N LYS A 253 25.73 5.19 6.91
CA LYS A 253 25.82 4.70 5.52
C LYS A 253 25.83 3.17 5.43
N ASN A 254 26.20 2.46 6.50
CA ASN A 254 26.07 1.01 6.58
C ASN A 254 24.62 0.65 6.95
N ASN A 255 23.88 0.07 6.00
CA ASN A 255 22.46 -0.26 6.16
C ASN A 255 22.18 -1.15 7.39
N THR A 256 23.05 -2.14 7.65
CA THR A 256 22.89 -3.09 8.76
C THR A 256 23.03 -2.39 10.12
N PHE A 257 24.08 -1.58 10.30
CA PHE A 257 24.28 -0.81 11.53
C PHE A 257 23.15 0.23 11.71
N ASN A 258 22.77 0.91 10.62
CA ASN A 258 21.68 1.88 10.62
C ASN A 258 20.36 1.24 11.11
N HIS A 259 19.99 0.07 10.57
CA HIS A 259 18.81 -0.67 10.98
C HIS A 259 18.80 -1.02 12.48
N TYR A 260 19.83 -1.69 12.99
CA TYR A 260 19.89 -2.07 14.41
C TYR A 260 19.91 -0.84 15.34
N ALA A 261 20.67 0.20 15.01
CA ALA A 261 20.72 1.41 15.81
C ALA A 261 19.39 2.20 15.80
N GLN A 262 18.71 2.35 14.66
CA GLN A 262 17.39 2.97 14.60
C GLN A 262 16.35 2.18 15.38
N ASN A 263 16.33 0.84 15.26
CA ASN A 263 15.40 0.00 16.00
C ASN A 263 15.65 0.07 17.51
N LEU A 264 16.91 0.17 17.96
CA LEU A 264 17.24 0.32 19.37
C LEU A 264 16.81 1.69 19.92
N LEU A 265 16.98 2.75 19.12
CA LEU A 265 16.45 4.08 19.44
C LEU A 265 14.91 4.05 19.57
N VAL A 266 14.20 3.36 18.68
CA VAL A 266 12.73 3.18 18.77
C VAL A 266 12.32 2.35 20.00
N TYR A 267 13.13 1.38 20.43
CA TYR A 267 12.86 0.59 21.63
C TYR A 267 13.06 1.39 22.93
N ILE A 268 14.08 2.25 23.02
CA ILE A 268 14.28 3.12 24.20
C ILE A 268 13.46 4.42 24.16
N ALA A 269 12.87 4.76 23.01
CA ALA A 269 12.09 5.98 22.81
C ALA A 269 10.94 6.03 23.81
N ARG A 270 11.02 6.99 24.73
CA ARG A 270 9.91 7.35 25.61
C ARG A 270 8.91 8.17 24.81
N VAL A 271 8.11 7.48 23.99
CA VAL A 271 6.87 8.05 23.50
C VAL A 271 6.02 8.36 24.73
N ASP A 272 5.74 9.64 24.97
CA ASP A 272 4.88 10.01 26.08
C ASP A 272 3.44 9.60 25.74
N ILE A 273 2.91 8.66 26.52
CA ILE A 273 1.58 8.07 26.30
C ILE A 273 0.50 9.06 26.78
N GLU A 274 0.86 10.02 27.64
CA GLU A 274 -0.03 11.07 28.12
C GLU A 274 -0.25 12.19 27.09
N GLU A 275 0.66 12.36 26.12
CA GLU A 275 0.45 13.27 24.99
C GLU A 275 -0.49 12.64 23.94
N THR A 276 -1.63 13.29 23.66
CA THR A 276 -2.62 12.83 22.69
C THR A 276 -2.14 13.06 21.25
N LEU A 277 -1.24 12.20 20.77
CA LEU A 277 -0.56 12.32 19.47
C LEU A 277 -1.53 12.46 18.29
N TYR A 278 -2.74 11.90 18.38
CA TYR A 278 -3.74 12.00 17.30
C TYR A 278 -4.30 13.41 17.07
N LEU A 279 -4.05 14.36 17.98
CA LEU A 279 -4.34 15.79 17.78
C LEU A 279 -3.21 16.53 17.01
N LEU A 280 -2.06 15.88 16.84
CA LEU A 280 -0.94 16.36 16.05
C LEU A 280 -1.03 15.83 14.61
N PRO A 281 -0.38 16.50 13.62
CA PRO A 281 -0.28 15.96 12.27
C PRO A 281 0.43 14.59 12.28
N PRO A 282 -0.02 13.62 11.47
CA PRO A 282 0.50 12.26 11.52
C PRO A 282 1.99 12.19 11.12
N PRO A 283 2.77 11.25 11.69
CA PRO A 283 4.20 11.17 11.45
C PRO A 283 4.54 10.82 10.00
N LEU A 284 5.41 11.62 9.38
CA LEU A 284 5.92 11.39 8.03
C LEU A 284 6.68 10.06 7.95
N SER A 285 6.16 9.11 7.18
CA SER A 285 6.81 7.83 6.89
C SER A 285 7.95 8.04 5.87
N ARG A 286 9.16 8.34 6.36
CA ARG A 286 10.30 8.76 5.52
C ARG A 286 11.05 7.61 4.82
N ASN A 287 10.96 6.38 5.33
CA ASN A 287 11.72 5.24 4.86
C ASN A 287 10.80 4.06 4.48
N ALA A 288 11.26 3.19 3.58
CA ALA A 288 10.57 1.96 3.23
C ALA A 288 10.80 0.85 4.28
N SER A 289 10.34 1.08 5.52
CA SER A 289 10.33 0.04 6.57
C SER A 289 9.23 -0.99 6.31
N THR A 290 9.50 -2.24 6.69
CA THR A 290 8.49 -3.32 6.77
C THR A 290 7.54 -3.09 7.95
N GLU A 291 8.06 -2.48 9.02
CA GLU A 291 7.32 -2.16 10.24
C GLU A 291 6.72 -0.75 10.20
N LEU A 292 5.60 -0.58 10.91
CA LEU A 292 4.87 0.68 11.03
C LEU A 292 5.56 1.62 12.03
N PRO A 293 5.64 2.95 11.77
CA PRO A 293 6.20 3.89 12.73
C PRO A 293 5.50 3.86 14.09
N LEU A 294 6.27 3.76 15.18
CA LEU A 294 5.72 3.62 16.54
C LEU A 294 4.73 4.73 16.91
N ALA A 295 5.05 5.99 16.61
CA ALA A 295 4.15 7.12 16.88
C ALA A 295 2.80 7.01 16.12
N LEU A 296 2.79 6.38 14.94
CA LEU A 296 1.56 6.11 14.17
C LEU A 296 0.71 5.03 14.87
N LEU A 297 1.35 3.96 15.35
CA LEU A 297 0.67 2.91 16.12
C LEU A 297 0.11 3.43 17.46
N VAL A 298 0.86 4.30 18.16
CA VAL A 298 0.40 4.92 19.41
C VAL A 298 -0.81 5.83 19.19
N GLY A 299 -0.77 6.72 18.19
CA GLY A 299 -1.91 7.59 17.90
C GLY A 299 -3.15 6.83 17.41
N LEU A 300 -2.98 5.76 16.60
CA LEU A 300 -4.08 4.85 16.23
C LEU A 300 -4.65 4.11 17.46
N GLY A 301 -3.80 3.71 18.40
CA GLY A 301 -4.21 3.10 19.67
C GLY A 301 -4.99 4.07 20.56
N GLN A 302 -4.53 5.31 20.67
CA GLN A 302 -5.22 6.39 21.41
C GLN A 302 -6.60 6.71 20.78
N LEU A 303 -6.70 6.83 19.45
CA LEU A 303 -7.98 7.02 18.75
C LEU A 303 -9.01 5.92 19.07
N ALA A 304 -8.56 4.68 19.20
CA ALA A 304 -9.42 3.56 19.60
C ALA A 304 -9.82 3.61 21.08
N VAL A 305 -8.91 3.97 22.00
CA VAL A 305 -9.24 4.12 23.43
C VAL A 305 -10.23 5.27 23.66
N ASP A 306 -9.99 6.42 23.04
CA ASP A 306 -10.83 7.62 23.16
C ASP A 306 -12.12 7.56 22.31
N GLN A 307 -12.34 6.45 21.59
CA GLN A 307 -13.49 6.21 20.70
C GLN A 307 -13.75 7.36 19.71
N ARG A 308 -12.66 7.93 19.16
CA ARG A 308 -12.72 8.99 18.14
C ARG A 308 -12.83 8.38 16.73
N PRO A 309 -13.48 9.08 15.77
CA PRO A 309 -13.39 8.71 14.36
C PRO A 309 -11.96 8.89 13.87
N LEU A 310 -11.48 7.99 13.01
CA LEU A 310 -10.13 8.06 12.41
C LEU A 310 -10.05 9.25 11.42
N PRO A 311 -9.24 10.28 11.69
CA PRO A 311 -9.14 11.44 10.79
C PRO A 311 -8.55 11.06 9.42
N ALA A 312 -9.00 11.73 8.35
CA ALA A 312 -8.59 11.43 6.97
C ALA A 312 -7.07 11.48 6.75
N GLU A 313 -6.35 12.38 7.42
CA GLU A 313 -4.88 12.48 7.38
C GLU A 313 -4.21 11.26 8.03
N TRP A 314 -4.69 10.84 9.19
CA TRP A 314 -4.21 9.65 9.90
C TRP A 314 -4.54 8.36 9.15
N ALA A 315 -5.72 8.29 8.51
CA ALA A 315 -6.07 7.22 7.58
C ALA A 315 -5.13 7.17 6.36
N CYS A 316 -4.75 8.32 5.81
CA CYS A 316 -3.79 8.41 4.71
C CYS A 316 -2.40 7.94 5.15
N ALA A 317 -1.92 8.40 6.31
CA ALA A 317 -0.62 8.01 6.85
C ALA A 317 -0.54 6.50 7.12
N TRP A 318 -1.56 5.91 7.77
CA TRP A 318 -1.63 4.47 7.98
C TRP A 318 -1.71 3.70 6.65
N GLY A 319 -2.59 4.12 5.74
CA GLY A 319 -2.76 3.47 4.43
C GLY A 319 -1.48 3.45 3.59
N VAL A 320 -0.68 4.51 3.63
CA VAL A 320 0.64 4.57 2.95
C VAL A 320 1.70 3.72 3.70
N ALA A 321 1.69 3.77 5.03
CA ALA A 321 2.72 3.16 5.87
C ALA A 321 2.55 1.65 6.13
N ASP A 322 1.38 1.05 5.88
CA ASP A 322 1.13 -0.37 6.12
C ASP A 322 1.31 -1.21 4.83
N PRO A 323 2.30 -2.13 4.75
CA PRO A 323 2.47 -3.00 3.58
C PRO A 323 1.27 -3.91 3.29
N ALA A 324 0.42 -4.20 4.28
CA ALA A 324 -0.79 -5.01 4.10
C ALA A 324 -1.99 -4.19 3.55
N ILE A 325 -1.86 -2.86 3.47
CA ILE A 325 -2.81 -1.98 2.77
C ILE A 325 -2.23 -1.55 1.42
N ASN A 326 -1.01 -1.03 1.40
CA ASN A 326 -0.35 -0.51 0.21
C ASN A 326 0.70 -1.49 -0.31
N GLN A 327 0.25 -2.47 -1.10
CA GLN A 327 1.12 -3.46 -1.74
C GLN A 327 1.98 -2.83 -2.86
N ASN A 328 1.43 -1.84 -3.59
CA ASN A 328 2.06 -1.18 -4.74
C ASN A 328 2.78 0.14 -4.38
N ARG A 329 3.60 0.16 -3.32
CA ARG A 329 4.34 1.36 -2.86
C ARG A 329 5.08 2.10 -3.97
N SER A 330 5.65 1.37 -4.93
CA SER A 330 6.42 1.92 -6.06
C SER A 330 5.66 2.93 -6.94
N LEU A 331 4.32 2.92 -6.93
CA LEU A 331 3.52 3.87 -7.71
C LEU A 331 3.39 5.26 -7.07
N MET A 332 3.77 5.43 -5.81
CA MET A 332 3.59 6.69 -5.05
C MET A 332 4.69 7.73 -5.29
N HIS A 333 4.95 8.08 -6.55
CA HIS A 333 5.94 9.10 -6.91
C HIS A 333 5.49 10.54 -6.58
N CYS A 334 4.19 10.81 -6.44
CA CYS A 334 3.64 12.13 -6.14
C CYS A 334 2.77 12.14 -4.85
N PRO A 335 3.36 12.17 -3.64
CA PRO A 335 2.61 12.22 -2.39
C PRO A 335 1.68 13.44 -2.28
N ASP A 336 2.11 14.58 -2.82
CA ASP A 336 1.35 15.86 -2.82
C ASP A 336 0.03 15.77 -3.58
N ALA A 337 -0.07 14.89 -4.59
CA ALA A 337 -1.31 14.64 -5.33
C ALA A 337 -2.12 13.48 -4.71
N PHE A 338 -1.44 12.47 -4.17
CA PHE A 338 -2.07 11.30 -3.56
C PHE A 338 -2.83 11.65 -2.27
N SER A 339 -2.21 12.39 -1.35
CA SER A 339 -2.82 12.70 -0.04
C SER A 339 -4.16 13.44 -0.14
N PRO A 340 -4.29 14.57 -0.87
CA PRO A 340 -5.59 15.26 -0.98
C PRO A 340 -6.65 14.39 -1.68
N LEU A 341 -6.31 13.63 -2.73
CA LEU A 341 -7.24 12.74 -3.41
C LEU A 341 -7.78 11.65 -2.48
N PHE A 342 -6.89 11.02 -1.71
CA PHE A 342 -7.26 10.03 -0.72
C PHE A 342 -8.12 10.64 0.39
N GLN A 343 -7.73 11.80 0.93
CA GLN A 343 -8.48 12.47 1.98
C GLN A 343 -9.90 12.86 1.54
N GLN A 344 -10.06 13.34 0.31
CA GLN A 344 -11.37 13.62 -0.26
C GLN A 344 -12.20 12.33 -0.36
N ARG A 345 -11.70 11.31 -1.06
CA ARG A 345 -12.41 10.03 -1.23
C ARG A 345 -12.71 9.32 0.10
N TYR A 346 -11.88 9.53 1.12
CA TYR A 346 -12.15 9.08 2.49
C TYR A 346 -13.34 9.83 3.11
N ARG A 347 -13.38 11.16 3.01
CA ARG A 347 -14.50 11.99 3.50
C ARG A 347 -15.80 11.71 2.74
N ASP A 348 -15.74 11.53 1.42
CA ASP A 348 -16.90 11.18 0.58
C ASP A 348 -17.53 9.83 0.97
N LYS A 349 -16.72 8.88 1.48
CA LYS A 349 -17.14 7.52 1.84
C LYS A 349 -17.45 7.32 3.33
N TYR A 350 -16.77 8.06 4.22
CA TYR A 350 -16.80 7.85 5.67
C TYR A 350 -17.05 9.12 6.50
N GLY A 351 -17.25 10.29 5.87
CA GLY A 351 -17.46 11.57 6.57
C GLY A 351 -16.26 11.96 7.42
N ASP A 352 -16.49 12.22 8.70
CA ASP A 352 -15.45 12.51 9.70
C ASP A 352 -14.51 11.31 9.97
N GLY A 353 -14.91 10.10 9.56
CA GLY A 353 -14.14 8.87 9.65
C GLY A 353 -14.84 7.76 10.45
N PHE A 354 -14.33 6.53 10.32
CA PHE A 354 -14.85 5.40 11.09
C PHE A 354 -14.13 5.25 12.45
N ILE A 355 -14.88 4.87 13.47
CA ILE A 355 -14.34 4.60 14.82
C ILE A 355 -13.51 3.31 14.80
N LEU A 356 -12.38 3.33 15.50
CA LEU A 356 -11.50 2.17 15.67
C LEU A 356 -11.93 1.33 16.88
N PRO A 357 -12.10 0.01 16.74
CA PRO A 357 -12.43 -0.87 17.86
C PRO A 357 -11.19 -1.10 18.75
N VAL A 358 -11.38 -1.14 20.06
CA VAL A 358 -10.35 -1.60 21.00
C VAL A 358 -10.24 -3.13 20.87
N ASN A 359 -9.20 -3.63 20.19
CA ASN A 359 -8.90 -5.05 20.16
C ASN A 359 -8.17 -5.52 21.43
N LYS A 360 -8.16 -6.83 21.68
CA LYS A 360 -7.48 -7.42 22.84
C LYS A 360 -5.96 -7.33 22.74
N THR A 361 -5.44 -7.45 21.52
CA THR A 361 -4.01 -7.48 21.19
C THR A 361 -3.37 -6.13 21.51
N LYS A 362 -2.64 -6.04 22.62
CA LYS A 362 -1.97 -4.82 23.10
C LYS A 362 -0.81 -4.41 22.19
N LEU A 363 -0.53 -3.11 22.16
CA LEU A 363 0.62 -2.55 21.47
C LEU A 363 1.91 -2.91 22.20
N HIS A 364 2.82 -3.54 21.48
CA HIS A 364 4.14 -3.94 21.95
C HIS A 364 5.21 -3.47 20.97
N ILE A 365 6.32 -2.96 21.48
CA ILE A 365 7.55 -2.75 20.73
C ILE A 365 8.39 -4.02 20.85
N PHE A 366 8.93 -4.49 19.73
CA PHE A 366 9.83 -5.62 19.66
C PHE A 366 11.22 -5.12 19.28
N TYR A 367 12.27 -5.63 19.93
CA TYR A 367 13.64 -5.39 19.51
C TYR A 367 14.38 -6.71 19.29
N ARG A 368 15.11 -6.79 18.16
CA ARG A 368 16.00 -7.90 17.83
C ARG A 368 17.45 -7.42 18.00
N PRO A 369 18.20 -7.97 18.98
CA PRO A 369 19.59 -7.59 19.19
C PRO A 369 20.50 -7.84 18.00
N ALA A 370 21.51 -6.99 17.85
CA ALA A 370 22.64 -7.20 16.97
C ALA A 370 23.70 -8.11 17.61
N SER A 371 23.83 -8.09 18.95
CA SER A 371 24.83 -8.83 19.71
C SER A 371 24.60 -10.34 19.70
N ALA A 372 25.64 -11.08 19.30
CA ALA A 372 25.64 -12.55 19.34
C ALA A 372 25.34 -13.11 20.76
N GLY A 373 25.72 -12.38 21.82
CA GLY A 373 25.46 -12.78 23.21
C GLY A 373 24.02 -12.57 23.68
N LEU A 374 23.19 -11.84 22.91
CA LEU A 374 21.78 -11.59 23.20
C LEU A 374 20.83 -12.30 22.21
N MET A 375 21.38 -13.01 21.20
CA MET A 375 20.63 -13.87 20.29
C MET A 375 19.79 -14.91 21.07
N GLY A 376 18.47 -14.90 20.87
CA GLY A 376 17.55 -15.83 21.53
C GLY A 376 16.93 -15.34 22.83
N GLN A 377 17.24 -14.12 23.28
CA GLN A 377 16.43 -13.41 24.28
C GLN A 377 15.37 -12.55 23.57
N GLU A 378 14.12 -12.54 24.09
CA GLU A 378 13.05 -11.70 23.55
C GLU A 378 12.99 -10.35 24.29
N PHE A 379 13.17 -9.25 23.55
CA PHE A 379 13.03 -7.90 24.09
C PHE A 379 11.70 -7.30 23.61
N ILE A 380 10.72 -7.31 24.52
CA ILE A 380 9.33 -6.94 24.26
C ILE A 380 8.90 -5.93 25.32
N GLN A 381 8.45 -4.75 24.90
CA GLN A 381 7.93 -3.72 25.80
C GLN A 381 6.47 -3.37 25.44
N GLN A 382 5.54 -3.58 26.37
CA GLN A 382 4.15 -3.16 26.22
C GLN A 382 4.03 -1.63 26.33
N VAL A 383 3.29 -0.99 25.42
CA VAL A 383 3.16 0.48 25.33
C VAL A 383 1.91 0.93 26.07
N GLY A 384 1.99 0.95 27.40
CA GLY A 384 0.85 1.21 28.27
C GLY A 384 -0.28 0.21 28.02
N GLU A 385 -1.53 0.64 28.16
CA GLU A 385 -2.70 -0.22 27.91
C GLU A 385 -3.25 -0.13 26.47
N LEU A 386 -2.51 0.45 25.52
CA LEU A 386 -3.00 0.77 24.18
C LEU A 386 -3.28 -0.49 23.32
N PRO A 387 -4.36 -0.49 22.51
CA PRO A 387 -4.66 -1.54 21.54
C PRO A 387 -3.78 -1.42 20.28
N ASN A 388 -3.32 -2.55 19.73
CA ASN A 388 -2.63 -2.60 18.45
C ASN A 388 -3.65 -2.71 17.30
N VAL A 389 -4.26 -1.59 16.96
CA VAL A 389 -5.34 -1.50 15.96
C VAL A 389 -4.92 -2.00 14.58
N ALA A 390 -3.62 -1.89 14.23
CA ALA A 390 -3.09 -2.29 12.94
C ALA A 390 -3.29 -3.78 12.62
N VAL A 391 -3.40 -4.65 13.63
CA VAL A 391 -3.64 -6.08 13.45
C VAL A 391 -4.99 -6.36 12.77
N CYS A 392 -6.00 -5.51 13.02
CA CYS A 392 -7.38 -5.74 12.59
C CYS A 392 -7.56 -5.66 11.06
N LYS A 393 -7.64 -6.84 10.41
CA LYS A 393 -7.85 -6.99 8.96
C LYS A 393 -9.05 -6.20 8.45
N ALA A 394 -10.19 -6.25 9.16
CA ALA A 394 -11.42 -5.56 8.78
C ALA A 394 -11.30 -4.02 8.72
N ASN A 395 -10.27 -3.41 9.31
CA ASN A 395 -9.99 -1.98 9.13
C ASN A 395 -9.04 -1.71 7.96
N ARG A 396 -8.05 -2.59 7.72
CA ARG A 396 -7.20 -2.56 6.52
C ARG A 396 -8.03 -2.69 5.25
N ASP A 397 -8.97 -3.63 5.23
CA ASP A 397 -9.84 -3.92 4.07
C ASP A 397 -10.83 -2.77 3.76
N LYS A 398 -11.09 -1.84 4.70
CA LYS A 398 -11.84 -0.59 4.44
C LYS A 398 -10.99 0.44 3.67
N LEU A 399 -9.68 0.47 3.95
CA LEU A 399 -8.73 1.44 3.42
C LEU A 399 -8.12 0.98 2.08
N ARG A 400 -7.81 -0.31 1.92
CA ARG A 400 -7.19 -0.88 0.71
C ARG A 400 -7.89 -0.43 -0.60
N PRO A 401 -9.22 -0.58 -0.80
CA PRO A 401 -9.87 -0.15 -2.03
C PRO A 401 -9.91 1.37 -2.23
N LEU A 402 -9.67 2.19 -1.19
CA LEU A 402 -9.45 3.63 -1.36
C LEU A 402 -8.02 3.92 -1.85
N ILE A 403 -7.01 3.22 -1.32
CA ILE A 403 -5.63 3.32 -1.79
C ILE A 403 -5.52 2.87 -3.25
N GLU A 404 -6.04 1.70 -3.59
CA GLU A 404 -6.06 1.14 -4.96
C GLU A 404 -6.75 2.08 -5.95
N ALA A 405 -7.95 2.58 -5.61
CA ALA A 405 -8.66 3.52 -6.47
C ALA A 405 -7.87 4.83 -6.68
N CYS A 406 -7.20 5.35 -5.65
CA CYS A 406 -6.35 6.54 -5.78
C CYS A 406 -5.05 6.27 -6.55
N GLN A 407 -4.52 5.05 -6.51
CA GLN A 407 -3.35 4.64 -7.32
C GLN A 407 -3.73 4.55 -8.81
N ASN A 408 -4.86 3.93 -9.13
CA ASN A 408 -5.36 3.80 -10.51
C ASN A 408 -5.68 5.16 -11.14
N ASP A 409 -6.37 6.04 -10.40
CA ASP A 409 -6.64 7.43 -10.82
C ASP A 409 -5.37 8.24 -11.14
N LEU A 410 -4.26 7.95 -10.47
CA LEU A 410 -3.00 8.69 -10.59
C LEU A 410 -1.92 7.96 -11.40
N GLU A 411 -2.18 6.75 -11.93
CA GLU A 411 -1.16 5.94 -12.61
C GLU A 411 -0.60 6.69 -13.84
N ALA A 412 -1.47 7.22 -14.68
CA ALA A 412 -1.10 7.98 -15.88
C ALA A 412 -0.31 9.26 -15.54
N TYR A 413 -0.69 9.95 -14.46
CA TYR A 413 0.01 11.13 -13.97
C TYR A 413 1.40 10.78 -13.41
N ASN A 414 1.49 9.79 -12.52
CA ASN A 414 2.77 9.35 -11.95
C ASN A 414 3.74 8.90 -13.05
N ARG A 415 3.26 8.13 -14.04
CA ARG A 415 4.05 7.72 -15.21
C ARG A 415 4.52 8.93 -16.05
N PHE A 416 3.68 9.94 -16.24
CA PHE A 416 4.06 11.17 -16.94
C PHE A 416 5.11 11.99 -16.17
N VAL A 417 4.94 12.15 -14.86
CA VAL A 417 5.85 12.93 -13.99
C VAL A 417 7.20 12.25 -13.83
N SER A 418 7.26 10.93 -13.67
CA SER A 418 8.54 10.19 -13.64
C SER A 418 9.36 10.34 -14.93
N LEU A 419 8.69 10.51 -16.08
CA LEU A 419 9.33 10.82 -17.36
C LEU A 419 9.61 12.31 -17.56
N ASN A 420 8.82 13.20 -16.95
CA ASN A 420 8.88 14.65 -17.15
C ASN A 420 8.83 15.46 -15.83
N PRO A 421 9.80 15.35 -14.90
CA PRO A 421 9.68 15.97 -13.57
C PRO A 421 9.47 17.49 -13.60
N LYS A 422 10.03 18.18 -14.60
CA LYS A 422 9.89 19.63 -14.80
C LYS A 422 8.51 20.07 -15.32
N LYS A 423 7.65 19.14 -15.76
CA LYS A 423 6.31 19.41 -16.33
C LYS A 423 5.17 19.06 -15.36
N LYS A 424 5.47 18.76 -14.09
CA LYS A 424 4.50 18.34 -13.06
C LYS A 424 3.26 19.25 -12.92
N ALA A 425 3.42 20.55 -13.11
CA ALA A 425 2.37 21.57 -13.06
C ALA A 425 2.04 22.20 -14.43
N ALA A 426 2.59 21.68 -15.53
CA ALA A 426 2.21 22.10 -16.88
C ALA A 426 0.84 21.50 -17.24
N LEU A 427 0.11 22.14 -18.16
CA LEU A 427 -1.23 21.70 -18.59
C LEU A 427 -1.26 20.22 -19.03
N GLU A 428 -0.20 19.73 -19.68
CA GLU A 428 -0.05 18.32 -20.06
C GLU A 428 -0.15 17.34 -18.87
N GLY A 429 0.38 17.73 -17.72
CA GLY A 429 0.32 16.94 -16.48
C GLY A 429 -0.98 17.17 -15.73
N LEU A 430 -1.48 18.41 -15.67
CA LEU A 430 -2.75 18.73 -15.01
C LEU A 430 -3.93 18.00 -15.67
N LEU A 431 -3.97 17.91 -17.01
CA LEU A 431 -4.97 17.14 -17.74
C LEU A 431 -4.98 15.64 -17.42
N LEU A 432 -3.93 15.10 -16.80
CA LEU A 432 -3.83 13.70 -16.36
C LEU A 432 -4.17 13.50 -14.86
N LEU A 433 -4.42 14.58 -14.11
CA LEU A 433 -4.93 14.49 -12.73
C LEU A 433 -6.46 14.36 -12.73
N PRO A 434 -7.07 13.74 -11.71
CA PRO A 434 -8.49 13.89 -11.41
C PRO A 434 -8.87 15.36 -11.19
N ILE A 435 -10.02 15.79 -11.73
CA ILE A 435 -10.55 17.17 -11.67
C ILE A 435 -10.51 17.81 -10.27
N PRO A 436 -10.80 17.10 -9.15
CA PRO A 436 -10.75 17.72 -7.83
C PRO A 436 -9.37 18.20 -7.38
N LEU A 437 -8.29 17.79 -8.06
CA LEU A 437 -6.92 18.26 -7.82
C LEU A 437 -6.52 19.44 -8.72
N TRP A 438 -7.43 19.94 -9.56
CA TRP A 438 -7.11 20.96 -10.56
C TRP A 438 -7.07 22.36 -9.94
N PRO A 439 -6.17 23.25 -10.40
CA PRO A 439 -6.13 24.64 -9.94
C PRO A 439 -7.48 25.34 -10.14
N GLU A 440 -7.89 26.16 -9.18
CA GLU A 440 -9.16 26.91 -9.25
C GLU A 440 -9.30 27.74 -10.53
N ALA A 441 -8.19 28.33 -11.00
CA ALA A 441 -8.14 29.07 -12.26
C ALA A 441 -8.42 28.21 -13.51
N LEU A 442 -7.95 26.95 -13.54
CA LEU A 442 -8.23 26.02 -14.63
C LEU A 442 -9.71 25.62 -14.63
N ASN A 443 -10.27 25.31 -13.45
CA ASN A 443 -11.69 24.99 -13.29
C ASN A 443 -12.59 26.19 -13.66
N ALA A 444 -12.20 27.41 -13.30
CA ALA A 444 -12.92 28.64 -13.66
C ALA A 444 -12.94 28.88 -15.18
N GLU A 445 -11.82 28.67 -15.90
CA GLU A 445 -11.81 28.82 -17.36
C GLU A 445 -12.59 27.70 -18.09
N LEU A 446 -12.69 26.51 -17.49
CA LEU A 446 -13.49 25.43 -18.06
C LEU A 446 -15.00 25.63 -17.88
N GLU A 447 -15.45 26.16 -16.73
CA GLU A 447 -16.83 26.60 -16.56
C GLU A 447 -17.14 27.86 -17.40
N SER A 448 -16.16 28.75 -17.63
CA SER A 448 -16.22 29.82 -18.64
C SER A 448 -16.47 29.25 -20.05
N ILE A 449 -15.67 28.26 -20.49
CA ILE A 449 -15.87 27.55 -21.76
C ILE A 449 -17.25 26.89 -21.84
N LYS A 450 -17.70 26.20 -20.78
CA LYS A 450 -19.03 25.57 -20.71
C LYS A 450 -20.16 26.59 -20.81
N SER A 451 -20.04 27.75 -20.16
CA SER A 451 -21.01 28.85 -20.25
C SER A 451 -21.06 29.45 -21.67
N ARG A 452 -19.91 29.54 -22.36
CA ARG A 452 -19.79 29.99 -23.77
C ARG A 452 -20.36 28.99 -24.77
N VAL A 453 -20.31 27.69 -24.47
CA VAL A 453 -20.96 26.63 -25.25
C VAL A 453 -22.49 26.67 -25.05
N GLY A 454 -22.94 26.74 -23.79
CA GLY A 454 -24.36 26.82 -23.45
C GLY A 454 -25.19 25.68 -24.06
N TYR A 455 -26.23 26.02 -24.81
CA TYR A 455 -27.06 25.07 -25.58
C TYR A 455 -26.65 24.96 -27.06
N GLY A 456 -25.57 25.64 -27.46
CA GLY A 456 -25.18 25.82 -28.85
C GLY A 456 -23.96 25.00 -29.25
N LEU A 457 -23.31 25.46 -30.32
CA LEU A 457 -22.06 24.92 -30.82
C LEU A 457 -21.04 26.05 -30.92
N LEU A 458 -19.89 25.86 -30.30
CA LEU A 458 -18.78 26.83 -30.25
C LEU A 458 -17.63 26.32 -31.13
N LEU A 459 -17.33 27.03 -32.20
CA LEU A 459 -16.14 26.81 -33.02
C LEU A 459 -14.95 27.57 -32.43
N ILE A 460 -13.83 26.87 -32.22
CA ILE A 460 -12.57 27.42 -31.69
C ILE A 460 -11.38 26.67 -32.31
N THR A 461 -10.19 27.25 -32.42
CA THR A 461 -9.00 26.46 -32.77
C THR A 461 -8.43 25.71 -31.56
N LEU A 462 -7.74 24.59 -31.78
CA LEU A 462 -6.99 23.94 -30.69
C LEU A 462 -5.93 24.87 -30.09
N ASP A 463 -5.29 25.70 -30.91
CA ASP A 463 -4.30 26.69 -30.44
C ASP A 463 -4.91 27.68 -29.44
N GLU A 464 -6.05 28.30 -29.75
CA GLU A 464 -6.78 29.18 -28.83
C GLU A 464 -7.22 28.47 -27.55
N LEU A 465 -7.73 27.25 -27.66
CA LEU A 465 -8.20 26.45 -26.52
C LEU A 465 -7.04 26.06 -25.59
N PHE A 466 -5.95 25.54 -26.14
CA PHE A 466 -4.76 25.20 -25.35
C PHE A 466 -4.04 26.46 -24.83
N ALA A 467 -4.07 27.59 -25.53
CA ALA A 467 -3.53 28.86 -25.03
C ALA A 467 -4.34 29.40 -23.83
N GLN A 468 -5.69 29.39 -23.91
CA GLN A 468 -6.57 29.79 -22.79
C GLN A 468 -6.30 28.92 -21.55
N LEU A 469 -6.28 27.60 -21.71
CA LEU A 469 -6.02 26.66 -20.61
C LEU A 469 -4.58 26.73 -20.09
N SER A 470 -3.58 27.01 -20.93
CA SER A 470 -2.18 27.16 -20.50
C SER A 470 -1.97 28.45 -19.72
N TYR A 471 -2.60 29.55 -20.15
CA TYR A 471 -2.59 30.83 -19.44
C TYR A 471 -3.21 30.71 -18.04
N ALA A 472 -4.35 30.02 -17.92
CA ALA A 472 -4.98 29.70 -16.62
C ALA A 472 -4.07 28.92 -15.66
N CYS A 473 -3.15 28.12 -16.20
CA CYS A 473 -2.17 27.33 -15.44
C CYS A 473 -0.82 28.02 -15.26
N ALA A 474 -0.66 29.29 -15.67
CA ALA A 474 0.63 30.00 -15.76
C ALA A 474 1.73 29.20 -16.51
N SER A 475 1.33 28.36 -17.47
CA SER A 475 2.18 27.49 -18.27
C SER A 475 2.46 28.09 -19.64
N ASN A 476 3.63 27.80 -20.21
CA ASN A 476 3.87 28.07 -21.63
C ASN A 476 2.86 27.27 -22.49
N PRO A 477 2.37 27.83 -23.61
CA PRO A 477 1.51 27.12 -24.56
C PRO A 477 2.26 25.95 -25.22
N LEU A 478 1.54 24.91 -25.64
CA LEU A 478 2.14 23.72 -26.23
C LEU A 478 2.68 23.98 -27.65
N GLU A 479 3.99 23.87 -27.83
CA GLU A 479 4.62 23.88 -29.16
C GLU A 479 4.24 22.67 -30.04
N ARG A 480 3.82 21.56 -29.42
CA ARG A 480 3.47 20.30 -30.10
C ARG A 480 2.35 19.56 -29.36
N LEU A 481 1.32 19.14 -30.07
CA LEU A 481 0.28 18.25 -29.55
C LEU A 481 0.73 16.79 -29.59
N SER A 482 0.46 16.05 -28.51
CA SER A 482 0.52 14.58 -28.51
C SER A 482 -0.90 14.01 -28.49
N ARG A 483 -1.08 12.79 -29.03
CA ARG A 483 -2.40 12.11 -29.04
C ARG A 483 -3.00 12.01 -27.64
N ASN A 484 -2.16 11.68 -26.65
CA ASN A 484 -2.58 11.44 -25.28
C ASN A 484 -3.06 12.71 -24.58
N VAL A 485 -2.41 13.85 -24.80
CA VAL A 485 -2.83 15.15 -24.24
C VAL A 485 -4.20 15.58 -24.77
N VAL A 486 -4.47 15.35 -26.07
CA VAL A 486 -5.80 15.65 -26.63
C VAL A 486 -6.85 14.66 -26.12
N ILE A 487 -6.53 13.37 -26.01
CA ILE A 487 -7.45 12.37 -25.41
C ILE A 487 -7.80 12.73 -23.96
N ALA A 488 -6.83 13.19 -23.16
CA ALA A 488 -7.04 13.64 -21.79
C ALA A 488 -7.95 14.88 -21.72
N LEU A 489 -7.72 15.88 -22.58
CA LEU A 489 -8.64 17.03 -22.72
C LEU A 489 -10.06 16.59 -23.10
N THR A 490 -10.20 15.67 -24.05
CA THR A 490 -11.48 15.07 -24.48
C THR A 490 -12.13 14.22 -23.37
N GLN A 491 -11.40 13.73 -22.37
CA GLN A 491 -11.96 13.08 -21.18
C GLN A 491 -12.44 14.11 -20.14
N ALA A 492 -11.64 15.13 -19.88
CA ALA A 492 -11.97 16.21 -18.93
C ALA A 492 -13.18 17.05 -19.37
N LEU A 493 -13.25 17.45 -20.64
CA LEU A 493 -14.42 18.16 -21.18
C LEU A 493 -15.67 17.29 -21.06
N ALA A 494 -15.59 16.00 -21.38
CA ALA A 494 -16.72 15.09 -21.31
C ALA A 494 -17.26 14.88 -19.88
N SER A 495 -16.37 14.95 -18.87
CA SER A 495 -16.76 14.90 -17.45
C SER A 495 -17.36 16.22 -16.95
N LEU A 496 -17.07 17.34 -17.61
CA LEU A 496 -17.73 18.64 -17.41
C LEU A 496 -18.99 18.85 -18.26
N GLN A 497 -19.49 17.80 -18.93
CA GLN A 497 -20.66 17.82 -19.83
C GLN A 497 -20.45 18.61 -21.15
N VAL A 498 -19.19 18.68 -21.62
CA VAL A 498 -18.82 19.27 -22.91
C VAL A 498 -18.24 18.20 -23.85
N GLY A 499 -18.90 17.98 -24.97
CA GLY A 499 -18.39 17.21 -26.10
C GLY A 499 -17.46 18.05 -26.97
N ILE A 500 -16.56 17.37 -27.68
CA ILE A 500 -15.54 17.94 -28.57
C ILE A 500 -15.50 17.10 -29.86
N GLU A 501 -15.37 17.77 -31.01
CA GLU A 501 -15.28 17.15 -32.34
C GLU A 501 -14.27 17.90 -33.24
N PRO A 502 -13.37 17.21 -33.97
CA PRO A 502 -13.20 15.75 -34.08
C PRO A 502 -12.70 15.07 -32.80
N ASP A 503 -13.39 13.99 -32.37
CA ASP A 503 -12.86 13.13 -31.31
C ASP A 503 -11.64 12.32 -31.81
N VAL A 504 -10.49 12.48 -31.14
CA VAL A 504 -9.23 11.75 -31.40
C VAL A 504 -9.31 10.27 -31.00
N ARG A 505 -10.41 9.82 -30.38
CA ARG A 505 -10.78 8.41 -30.26
C ARG A 505 -11.54 7.90 -31.48
N ALA A 506 -12.24 8.78 -32.20
CA ALA A 506 -13.00 8.45 -33.41
C ALA A 506 -12.09 8.40 -34.65
N ASP A 507 -11.28 9.45 -34.87
CA ASP A 507 -10.33 9.57 -35.99
C ASP A 507 -9.00 8.83 -35.69
N ASN A 508 -8.38 8.25 -36.70
CA ASN A 508 -7.02 7.69 -36.60
C ASN A 508 -5.92 8.76 -36.64
N ARG A 509 -6.21 9.98 -37.12
CA ARG A 509 -5.25 11.09 -37.19
C ARG A 509 -5.04 11.79 -35.83
N THR A 510 -3.81 12.23 -35.57
CA THR A 510 -3.53 13.26 -34.55
C THR A 510 -3.84 14.66 -35.09
N PRO A 511 -4.63 15.48 -34.36
CA PRO A 511 -4.92 16.84 -34.80
C PRO A 511 -3.70 17.75 -34.64
N THR A 512 -3.74 18.86 -35.37
CA THR A 512 -2.74 19.94 -35.37
C THR A 512 -3.29 21.19 -34.67
N LEU A 513 -2.45 22.06 -34.10
CA LEU A 513 -2.89 23.24 -33.31
C LEU A 513 -3.85 24.16 -34.09
N GLN A 514 -3.60 24.33 -35.39
CA GLN A 514 -4.44 25.15 -36.30
C GLN A 514 -5.77 24.48 -36.68
N ASP A 515 -6.10 23.32 -36.13
CA ASP A 515 -7.35 22.62 -36.44
C ASP A 515 -8.52 23.31 -35.73
N THR A 516 -9.56 23.66 -36.50
CA THR A 516 -10.84 24.10 -35.95
C THR A 516 -11.56 22.91 -35.31
N VAL A 517 -12.08 23.14 -34.11
CA VAL A 517 -12.76 22.18 -33.27
C VAL A 517 -14.09 22.76 -32.84
N ALA A 518 -15.10 21.90 -32.76
CA ALA A 518 -16.42 22.25 -32.27
C ALA A 518 -16.63 21.71 -30.85
N LEU A 519 -17.04 22.59 -29.93
CA LEU A 519 -17.47 22.26 -28.58
C LEU A 519 -19.00 22.36 -28.49
N PHE A 520 -19.65 21.40 -27.82
CA PHE A 520 -21.10 21.28 -27.72
C PHE A 520 -21.51 20.60 -26.38
N PRO A 521 -22.71 20.83 -25.84
CA PRO A 521 -23.12 20.20 -24.58
C PRO A 521 -23.45 18.71 -24.76
N ILE A 522 -23.15 17.89 -23.74
CA ILE A 522 -23.52 16.46 -23.67
C ILE A 522 -24.16 16.14 -22.32
N GLU A 523 -25.22 15.32 -22.31
CA GLU A 523 -25.96 15.00 -21.08
C GLU A 523 -25.12 14.16 -20.11
N SER A 524 -24.51 13.09 -20.61
CA SER A 524 -23.53 12.26 -19.88
C SER A 524 -22.61 11.48 -20.83
N ALA A 525 -21.34 11.33 -20.44
CA ALA A 525 -20.36 10.54 -21.19
C ALA A 525 -20.69 9.04 -21.25
N THR A 526 -21.47 8.54 -20.29
CA THR A 526 -21.96 7.15 -20.27
C THR A 526 -23.03 6.90 -21.33
N ALA A 527 -23.97 7.84 -21.52
CA ALA A 527 -24.95 7.76 -22.60
C ALA A 527 -24.30 7.85 -23.99
N GLU A 528 -23.28 8.71 -24.16
CA GLU A 528 -22.52 8.77 -25.41
C GLU A 528 -21.77 7.47 -25.71
N SER A 529 -21.16 6.85 -24.69
CA SER A 529 -20.45 5.57 -24.84
C SER A 529 -21.37 4.43 -25.27
N ALA A 530 -22.59 4.36 -24.71
CA ALA A 530 -23.54 3.27 -24.96
C ALA A 530 -24.00 3.15 -26.42
N THR A 531 -24.12 4.26 -27.15
CA THR A 531 -24.52 4.29 -28.57
C THR A 531 -23.36 4.61 -29.52
N PHE A 532 -22.10 4.67 -29.05
CA PHE A 532 -20.94 5.10 -29.82
C PHE A 532 -20.68 4.26 -31.10
N ALA A 533 -20.95 2.96 -31.07
CA ALA A 533 -20.88 2.10 -32.25
C ALA A 533 -21.88 2.52 -33.33
N VAL A 534 -23.14 2.78 -32.95
CA VAL A 534 -24.21 3.23 -33.86
C VAL A 534 -23.92 4.64 -34.41
N TYR A 535 -23.32 5.51 -33.57
CA TYR A 535 -22.78 6.79 -34.01
C TYR A 535 -21.73 6.62 -35.12
N ARG A 536 -20.72 5.75 -34.97
CA ARG A 536 -19.67 5.56 -35.99
C ARG A 536 -20.23 5.13 -37.35
N ILE A 537 -21.21 4.23 -37.37
CA ILE A 537 -21.85 3.76 -38.62
C ILE A 537 -22.62 4.91 -39.28
N THR A 538 -23.39 5.66 -38.49
CA THR A 538 -24.16 6.82 -38.96
C THR A 538 -23.24 7.92 -39.47
N MET A 539 -22.13 8.17 -38.77
CA MET A 539 -21.07 9.09 -39.19
C MET A 539 -20.51 8.68 -40.56
N LEU A 540 -20.06 7.43 -40.72
CA LEU A 540 -19.54 6.91 -41.99
C LEU A 540 -20.56 7.04 -43.14
N ALA A 541 -21.84 6.75 -42.88
CA ALA A 541 -22.90 6.91 -43.86
C ALA A 541 -23.08 8.40 -44.27
N VAL A 542 -23.08 9.33 -43.30
CA VAL A 542 -23.12 10.78 -43.55
C VAL A 542 -21.86 11.26 -44.30
N GLU A 543 -20.68 10.74 -43.96
CA GLU A 543 -19.44 11.04 -44.67
C GLU A 543 -19.53 10.67 -46.15
N LEU A 544 -19.99 9.46 -46.44
CA LEU A 544 -20.16 8.94 -47.80
C LEU A 544 -21.27 9.64 -48.57
N ALA A 545 -22.40 9.96 -47.92
CA ALA A 545 -23.48 10.75 -48.52
C ALA A 545 -22.99 12.13 -48.95
N CYS A 546 -22.24 12.82 -48.09
CA CYS A 546 -21.58 14.07 -48.42
C CYS A 546 -20.57 13.89 -49.57
N ALA A 547 -19.70 12.87 -49.51
CA ALA A 547 -18.66 12.64 -50.50
C ALA A 547 -19.23 12.41 -51.91
N ALA A 548 -20.43 11.82 -52.00
CA ALA A 548 -21.14 11.61 -53.25
C ALA A 548 -21.87 12.86 -53.78
N VAL A 549 -22.04 13.90 -52.95
CA VAL A 549 -22.81 15.12 -53.23
C VAL A 549 -21.94 16.38 -53.33
N MET A 550 -20.69 16.34 -52.84
CA MET A 550 -19.73 17.44 -52.98
C MET A 550 -19.50 17.86 -54.44
N VAL A 551 -19.39 19.18 -54.63
CA VAL A 551 -18.89 19.81 -55.85
C VAL A 551 -17.70 20.70 -55.46
N ASP A 552 -16.62 20.66 -56.24
CA ASP A 552 -15.39 21.44 -56.05
C ASP A 552 -14.80 21.42 -54.61
N GLY A 553 -14.98 20.29 -53.91
CA GLY A 553 -14.47 20.09 -52.56
C GLY A 553 -15.25 20.79 -51.45
N ARG A 554 -16.52 21.17 -51.70
CA ARG A 554 -17.47 21.68 -50.71
C ARG A 554 -18.82 20.96 -50.82
N VAL A 555 -19.56 20.89 -49.71
CA VAL A 555 -21.00 20.58 -49.71
C VAL A 555 -21.75 21.91 -49.82
N GLY A 556 -22.87 21.96 -50.55
CA GLY A 556 -23.69 23.15 -50.65
C GLY A 556 -24.53 23.39 -49.39
N GLU A 557 -24.81 24.65 -49.07
CA GLU A 557 -25.74 25.06 -48.00
C GLU A 557 -27.09 24.32 -48.04
N PRO A 558 -27.79 24.13 -49.19
CA PRO A 558 -29.05 23.39 -49.16
C PRO A 558 -28.86 21.92 -48.77
N GLU A 559 -27.77 21.27 -49.17
CA GLU A 559 -27.50 19.89 -48.77
C GLU A 559 -26.99 19.75 -47.33
N SER A 560 -26.29 20.74 -46.78
CA SER A 560 -25.94 20.77 -45.34
C SER A 560 -27.18 20.95 -44.47
N MET A 561 -28.15 21.79 -44.88
CA MET A 561 -29.44 21.97 -44.20
C MET A 561 -30.29 20.69 -44.23
N ILE A 562 -30.36 20.00 -45.38
CA ILE A 562 -31.06 18.72 -45.53
C ILE A 562 -30.48 17.67 -44.55
N LEU A 563 -29.16 17.50 -44.52
CA LEU A 563 -28.49 16.58 -43.59
C LEU A 563 -28.70 16.97 -42.12
N THR A 564 -28.64 18.27 -41.80
CA THR A 564 -28.85 18.79 -40.44
C THR A 564 -30.27 18.48 -39.94
N ARG A 565 -31.29 18.62 -40.80
CA ARG A 565 -32.68 18.24 -40.52
C ARG A 565 -32.82 16.73 -40.24
N HIS A 566 -32.23 15.88 -41.08
CA HIS A 566 -32.30 14.44 -40.88
C HIS A 566 -31.61 14.01 -39.57
N ILE A 567 -30.48 14.63 -39.21
CA ILE A 567 -29.79 14.38 -37.94
C ILE A 567 -30.70 14.68 -36.73
N ASP A 568 -31.50 15.75 -36.76
CA ASP A 568 -32.46 16.05 -35.69
C ASP A 568 -33.57 14.98 -35.56
N ALA A 569 -34.01 14.40 -36.68
CA ALA A 569 -35.03 13.34 -36.70
C ALA A 569 -34.53 11.99 -36.15
N TRP A 570 -33.21 11.77 -36.04
CA TRP A 570 -32.61 10.51 -35.60
C TRP A 570 -32.68 10.33 -34.07
N SER A 571 -33.85 9.88 -33.62
CA SER A 571 -34.19 9.57 -32.22
C SER A 571 -33.39 8.41 -31.61
N TYR A 572 -32.72 7.57 -32.43
CA TYR A 572 -31.88 6.46 -31.96
C TYR A 572 -30.47 6.90 -31.52
N LEU A 573 -30.08 8.15 -31.77
CA LEU A 573 -28.84 8.76 -31.27
C LEU A 573 -29.09 9.53 -29.97
N SER A 574 -28.06 9.71 -29.14
CA SER A 574 -28.14 10.64 -28.01
C SER A 574 -28.21 12.11 -28.50
N PRO A 575 -28.72 13.05 -27.70
CA PRO A 575 -28.69 14.48 -28.04
C PRO A 575 -27.27 14.98 -28.33
N GLY A 576 -26.29 14.56 -27.51
CA GLY A 576 -24.87 14.85 -27.73
C GLY A 576 -24.33 14.31 -29.05
N GLN A 577 -24.71 13.09 -29.44
CA GLN A 577 -24.32 12.52 -30.74
C GLN A 577 -24.96 13.21 -31.94
N ARG A 578 -26.21 13.66 -31.83
CA ARG A 578 -26.83 14.53 -32.86
C ARG A 578 -26.04 15.84 -32.99
N MET A 579 -25.65 16.46 -31.88
CA MET A 579 -24.78 17.65 -31.91
C MET A 579 -23.39 17.34 -32.48
N ARG A 580 -22.78 16.19 -32.16
CA ARG A 580 -21.49 15.76 -32.73
C ARG A 580 -21.56 15.57 -34.26
N LEU A 581 -22.63 14.99 -34.80
CA LEU A 581 -22.81 14.91 -36.26
C LEU A 581 -23.01 16.30 -36.91
N LYS A 582 -23.77 17.20 -36.27
CA LYS A 582 -23.90 18.59 -36.73
C LYS A 582 -22.57 19.37 -36.64
N ALA A 583 -21.74 19.04 -35.67
CA ALA A 583 -20.40 19.60 -35.48
C ALA A 583 -19.45 19.16 -36.58
N TYR A 584 -19.42 17.86 -36.89
CA TYR A 584 -18.67 17.29 -38.00
C TYR A 584 -19.08 17.89 -39.37
N LEU A 585 -20.33 18.31 -39.55
CA LEU A 585 -20.79 18.99 -40.76
C LEU A 585 -20.33 20.45 -40.90
N GLN A 586 -19.76 21.08 -39.87
CA GLN A 586 -19.37 22.50 -39.93
C GLN A 586 -18.16 22.74 -40.85
N PRO A 587 -18.15 23.84 -41.63
CA PRO A 587 -16.97 24.28 -42.36
C PRO A 587 -15.76 24.48 -41.43
N GLY A 588 -14.61 23.90 -41.77
CA GLY A 588 -13.35 24.04 -41.01
C GLY A 588 -13.06 22.88 -40.06
N VAL A 589 -14.08 22.37 -39.34
CA VAL A 589 -13.95 21.15 -38.51
C VAL A 589 -13.62 19.94 -39.39
N ARG A 590 -14.23 19.89 -40.57
CA ARG A 590 -14.11 18.82 -41.54
C ARG A 590 -12.91 18.97 -42.47
N LYS A 591 -12.07 17.93 -42.59
CA LYS A 591 -10.89 17.91 -43.47
C LYS A 591 -11.11 17.12 -44.77
N ASN A 592 -10.96 17.81 -45.90
CA ASN A 592 -11.16 17.26 -47.25
C ASN A 592 -10.36 15.99 -47.57
N ASN A 593 -9.20 15.76 -46.91
CA ASN A 593 -8.36 14.59 -47.18
C ASN A 593 -9.02 13.27 -46.78
N ALA A 594 -9.87 13.25 -45.75
CA ALA A 594 -10.65 12.06 -45.38
C ALA A 594 -11.58 11.62 -46.54
N LEU A 595 -12.13 12.59 -47.27
CA LEU A 595 -13.05 12.36 -48.39
C LEU A 595 -12.31 11.95 -49.67
N LEU A 596 -11.04 12.34 -49.83
CA LEU A 596 -10.16 11.79 -50.87
C LEU A 596 -9.77 10.33 -50.56
N ALA A 597 -9.47 10.01 -49.30
CA ALA A 597 -9.24 8.63 -48.87
C ALA A 597 -10.50 7.77 -49.03
N LEU A 598 -11.67 8.24 -48.59
CA LEU A 598 -12.96 7.57 -48.78
C LEU A 598 -13.34 7.42 -50.27
N LYS A 599 -13.04 8.41 -51.13
CA LYS A 599 -13.20 8.27 -52.59
C LYS A 599 -12.33 7.13 -53.14
N ASN A 600 -11.06 7.05 -52.72
CA ASN A 600 -10.16 5.98 -53.14
C ASN A 600 -10.57 4.61 -52.54
N ASN A 601 -11.24 4.59 -51.38
CA ASN A 601 -11.80 3.38 -50.75
C ASN A 601 -13.18 2.99 -51.30
N LEU A 602 -13.90 3.89 -51.97
CA LEU A 602 -15.16 3.58 -52.67
C LEU A 602 -14.91 2.76 -53.95
N GLU A 603 -13.79 3.00 -54.64
CA GLU A 603 -13.41 2.25 -55.85
C GLU A 603 -13.25 0.73 -55.62
N PRO A 604 -12.55 0.24 -54.56
CA PRO A 604 -12.47 -1.20 -54.25
C PRO A 604 -13.72 -1.80 -53.56
N LEU A 605 -14.66 -0.99 -53.03
CA LEU A 605 -15.90 -1.52 -52.45
C LEU A 605 -16.79 -2.17 -53.54
N SER A 606 -17.23 -3.41 -53.29
CA SER A 606 -18.11 -4.13 -54.23
C SER A 606 -19.46 -3.45 -54.41
N LEU A 607 -20.10 -3.69 -55.56
CA LEU A 607 -21.38 -3.05 -55.93
C LEU A 607 -22.51 -3.34 -54.92
N GLU A 608 -22.45 -4.50 -54.25
CA GLU A 608 -23.36 -4.90 -53.17
C GLU A 608 -23.22 -4.02 -51.94
N HIS A 609 -21.99 -3.80 -51.45
CA HIS A 609 -21.72 -2.93 -50.30
C HIS A 609 -22.09 -1.47 -50.58
N ARG A 610 -21.77 -0.97 -51.79
CA ARG A 610 -22.22 0.36 -52.22
C ARG A 610 -23.74 0.47 -52.22
N ARG A 611 -24.45 -0.57 -52.65
CA ARG A 611 -25.92 -0.60 -52.61
C ARG A 611 -26.49 -0.72 -51.20
N ALA A 612 -25.84 -1.45 -50.29
CA ALA A 612 -26.25 -1.51 -48.88
C ALA A 612 -26.17 -0.11 -48.22
N ILE A 613 -25.07 0.62 -48.45
CA ILE A 613 -24.90 2.00 -47.96
C ILE A 613 -25.92 2.95 -48.58
N ALA A 614 -26.17 2.83 -49.90
CA ALA A 614 -27.15 3.65 -50.61
C ALA A 614 -28.59 3.41 -50.10
N ARG A 615 -28.95 2.15 -49.80
CA ARG A 615 -30.21 1.76 -49.16
C ARG A 615 -30.34 2.28 -47.74
N PHE A 616 -29.29 2.16 -46.93
CA PHE A 616 -29.27 2.67 -45.56
C PHE A 616 -29.55 4.18 -45.54
N LEU A 617 -28.95 4.95 -46.47
CA LEU A 617 -29.25 6.37 -46.65
C LEU A 617 -30.71 6.63 -47.09
N ALA A 618 -31.25 5.83 -48.01
CA ALA A 618 -32.66 5.92 -48.40
C ALA A 618 -33.61 5.61 -47.22
N HIS A 619 -33.29 4.62 -46.40
CA HIS A 619 -34.08 4.24 -45.23
C HIS A 619 -34.00 5.28 -44.10
N LEU A 620 -32.82 5.87 -43.83
CA LEU A 620 -32.66 6.98 -42.87
C LEU A 620 -33.50 8.21 -43.24
N ILE A 621 -33.71 8.47 -44.54
CA ILE A 621 -34.61 9.52 -45.04
C ILE A 621 -36.09 9.08 -44.94
N GLN A 622 -36.39 7.82 -45.25
CA GLN A 622 -37.74 7.25 -45.18
C GLN A 622 -38.30 7.22 -43.74
N VAL A 623 -37.43 7.07 -42.72
CA VAL A 623 -37.78 7.06 -41.29
C VAL A 623 -38.38 8.39 -40.81
N GLU A 624 -38.06 9.52 -41.46
CA GLU A 624 -38.68 10.84 -41.18
C GLU A 624 -40.17 10.88 -41.56
N GLY A 625 -40.62 10.00 -42.46
CA GLY A 625 -42.03 9.85 -42.84
C GLY A 625 -42.53 10.75 -43.98
N THR A 626 -41.82 11.86 -44.29
CA THR A 626 -42.15 12.75 -45.42
C THR A 626 -40.96 13.01 -46.33
N ILE A 627 -40.86 12.23 -47.41
CA ILE A 627 -39.84 12.37 -48.46
C ILE A 627 -40.14 13.61 -49.32
N THR A 628 -39.17 14.52 -49.49
CA THR A 628 -39.34 15.70 -50.36
C THR A 628 -38.72 15.51 -51.76
N PRO A 629 -39.12 16.31 -52.77
CA PRO A 629 -38.48 16.31 -54.09
C PRO A 629 -37.01 16.76 -54.11
N GLN A 630 -36.49 17.33 -53.01
CA GLN A 630 -35.07 17.64 -52.86
C GLN A 630 -34.29 16.41 -52.39
N ASP A 631 -34.86 15.63 -51.48
CA ASP A 631 -34.26 14.40 -50.94
C ASP A 631 -34.12 13.32 -52.03
N VAL A 632 -35.10 13.19 -52.93
CA VAL A 632 -34.99 12.31 -54.11
C VAL A 632 -33.86 12.76 -55.05
N LYS A 633 -33.69 14.08 -55.26
CA LYS A 633 -32.58 14.63 -56.07
C LYS A 633 -31.21 14.54 -55.39
N PHE A 634 -31.18 14.42 -54.06
CA PHE A 634 -29.99 14.09 -53.29
C PHE A 634 -29.63 12.61 -53.51
N LEU A 635 -30.57 11.69 -53.27
CA LEU A 635 -30.37 10.25 -53.46
C LEU A 635 -30.04 9.88 -54.92
N GLU A 636 -30.66 10.50 -55.92
CA GLU A 636 -30.29 10.29 -57.33
C GLU A 636 -28.83 10.65 -57.61
N ARG A 637 -28.30 11.73 -57.01
CA ARG A 637 -26.88 12.09 -57.14
C ARG A 637 -25.99 11.06 -56.46
N VAL A 638 -26.35 10.62 -55.25
CA VAL A 638 -25.65 9.57 -54.50
C VAL A 638 -25.57 8.25 -55.30
N TYR A 639 -26.70 7.75 -55.79
CA TYR A 639 -26.76 6.50 -56.57
C TYR A 639 -25.96 6.58 -57.87
N LYS A 640 -26.13 7.66 -58.65
CA LYS A 640 -25.34 7.92 -59.88
C LYS A 640 -23.83 7.96 -59.57
N ARG A 641 -23.42 8.50 -58.42
CA ARG A 641 -22.01 8.60 -58.02
C ARG A 641 -21.41 7.29 -57.50
N PHE A 642 -22.21 6.39 -56.93
CA PHE A 642 -21.79 5.02 -56.60
C PHE A 642 -21.76 4.05 -57.80
N ALA A 643 -22.16 4.50 -59.00
CA ALA A 643 -22.39 3.71 -60.20
C ALA A 643 -23.56 2.71 -60.08
N LEU A 644 -24.62 3.11 -59.39
CA LEU A 644 -25.90 2.40 -59.30
C LEU A 644 -26.93 3.06 -60.23
N ASP A 645 -27.89 2.29 -60.76
CA ASP A 645 -29.01 2.86 -61.53
C ASP A 645 -29.88 3.76 -60.62
N SER A 646 -30.06 5.02 -61.02
CA SER A 646 -30.93 5.98 -60.33
C SER A 646 -32.39 5.53 -60.21
N LYS A 647 -32.88 4.60 -61.04
CA LYS A 647 -34.22 4.01 -60.86
C LYS A 647 -34.34 3.23 -59.54
N LEU A 648 -33.22 2.74 -59.01
CA LEU A 648 -33.21 1.99 -57.75
C LEU A 648 -33.54 2.86 -56.54
N VAL A 649 -33.30 4.18 -56.61
CA VAL A 649 -33.75 5.16 -55.61
C VAL A 649 -35.25 5.01 -55.34
N TYR A 650 -36.05 4.92 -56.41
CA TYR A 650 -37.49 4.76 -56.30
C TYR A 650 -37.85 3.40 -55.69
N THR A 651 -37.21 2.30 -56.11
CA THR A 651 -37.48 0.97 -55.51
C THR A 651 -37.06 0.85 -54.04
N ASP A 652 -35.96 1.50 -53.64
CA ASP A 652 -35.47 1.46 -52.27
C ASP A 652 -36.24 2.46 -51.37
N LEU A 653 -36.87 3.51 -51.93
CA LEU A 653 -37.81 4.43 -51.23
C LEU A 653 -39.27 3.93 -51.15
N ASP A 654 -39.77 3.25 -52.19
CA ASP A 654 -41.12 2.64 -52.25
C ASP A 654 -41.25 1.36 -51.40
N SER A 655 -40.22 1.03 -50.62
CA SER A 655 -40.03 -0.18 -49.80
C SER A 655 -40.97 -0.30 -48.58
N ARG A 656 -42.26 0.06 -48.74
CA ARG A 656 -43.31 -0.08 -47.73
C ARG A 656 -43.64 -1.53 -47.34
N ALA A 657 -43.14 -2.53 -48.07
CA ALA A 657 -43.48 -3.94 -47.85
C ALA A 657 -42.42 -4.95 -48.33
N THR A 658 -41.33 -5.13 -47.57
CA THR A 658 -40.65 -6.44 -47.41
C THR A 658 -39.80 -6.45 -46.13
N PRO A 659 -40.24 -7.12 -45.04
CA PRO A 659 -39.27 -7.68 -44.09
C PRO A 659 -38.56 -8.83 -44.81
N MET A 660 -37.23 -8.74 -45.00
CA MET A 660 -36.49 -9.76 -45.75
C MET A 660 -36.03 -10.92 -44.86
N THR A 661 -36.98 -11.57 -44.19
CA THR A 661 -36.74 -12.90 -43.62
C THR A 661 -36.51 -13.91 -44.73
N LEU A 662 -35.54 -14.80 -44.53
CA LEU A 662 -35.41 -16.00 -45.36
C LEU A 662 -36.63 -16.91 -45.12
N SER A 663 -37.41 -17.16 -46.19
CA SER A 663 -38.58 -18.05 -46.28
C SER A 663 -39.93 -17.61 -45.65
N LEU A 664 -41.00 -18.17 -46.23
CA LEU A 664 -42.44 -17.86 -46.13
C LEU A 664 -43.15 -18.71 -45.04
N PRO A 665 -44.42 -18.48 -44.60
CA PRO A 665 -45.57 -17.95 -45.38
C PRO A 665 -46.47 -16.93 -44.59
N PRO A 666 -47.83 -16.81 -44.74
CA PRO A 666 -48.41 -15.54 -45.18
C PRO A 666 -49.55 -15.00 -44.25
N PRO A 667 -50.50 -14.18 -44.76
CA PRO A 667 -50.57 -12.75 -44.50
C PRO A 667 -51.45 -12.37 -43.29
N GLY A 668 -50.95 -11.45 -42.45
CA GLY A 668 -51.72 -10.75 -41.42
C GLY A 668 -51.25 -9.30 -41.29
N SER A 669 -52.16 -8.34 -41.41
CA SER A 669 -51.81 -6.91 -41.45
C SER A 669 -51.72 -6.30 -40.04
N VAL A 670 -50.49 -5.98 -39.62
CA VAL A 670 -50.21 -5.11 -38.46
C VAL A 670 -49.26 -4.02 -38.92
N ALA A 671 -49.57 -2.76 -38.57
CA ALA A 671 -48.65 -1.66 -38.80
C ALA A 671 -47.48 -1.77 -37.82
N LEU A 672 -46.26 -2.04 -38.33
CA LEU A 672 -45.05 -2.09 -37.52
C LEU A 672 -44.85 -0.77 -36.78
N ASN A 673 -44.69 -0.85 -35.46
CA ASN A 673 -44.50 0.31 -34.61
C ASN A 673 -43.09 0.88 -34.80
N SER A 674 -42.86 2.11 -34.36
CA SER A 674 -41.55 2.77 -34.44
C SER A 674 -40.44 1.96 -33.76
N VAL A 675 -40.76 1.28 -32.65
CA VAL A 675 -39.84 0.41 -31.91
C VAL A 675 -39.32 -0.74 -32.78
N ASP A 676 -40.19 -1.40 -33.55
CA ASP A 676 -39.82 -2.56 -34.39
C ASP A 676 -38.83 -2.15 -35.50
N ARG A 677 -39.01 -0.94 -36.05
CA ARG A 677 -38.08 -0.35 -37.03
C ARG A 677 -36.75 0.04 -36.40
N ILE A 678 -36.74 0.54 -35.17
CA ILE A 678 -35.51 0.86 -34.43
C ILE A 678 -34.73 -0.41 -34.09
N THR A 679 -35.40 -1.52 -33.75
CA THR A 679 -34.71 -2.83 -33.58
C THR A 679 -34.19 -3.40 -34.89
N LEU A 680 -34.91 -3.21 -36.01
CA LEU A 680 -34.45 -3.64 -37.33
C LEU A 680 -33.22 -2.83 -37.76
N LEU A 681 -33.26 -1.50 -37.68
CA LEU A 681 -32.11 -0.61 -37.88
C LEU A 681 -30.92 -0.98 -36.99
N LYS A 682 -31.15 -1.31 -35.72
CA LYS A 682 -30.09 -1.75 -34.81
C LYS A 682 -29.43 -3.03 -35.31
N ASN A 683 -30.22 -4.04 -35.71
CA ASN A 683 -29.69 -5.31 -36.20
C ASN A 683 -28.93 -5.12 -37.53
N GLU A 684 -29.49 -4.41 -38.51
CA GLU A 684 -28.81 -4.08 -39.77
C GLU A 684 -27.51 -3.30 -39.53
N SER A 685 -27.50 -2.39 -38.53
CA SER A 685 -26.29 -1.67 -38.14
C SER A 685 -25.23 -2.60 -37.54
N GLN A 686 -25.62 -3.62 -36.77
CA GLN A 686 -24.70 -4.62 -36.22
C GLN A 686 -24.16 -5.59 -37.28
N GLU A 687 -24.95 -5.94 -38.29
CA GLU A 687 -24.48 -6.70 -39.46
C GLU A 687 -23.51 -5.88 -40.32
N LEU A 688 -23.79 -4.59 -40.51
CA LEU A 688 -22.84 -3.66 -41.16
C LEU A 688 -21.54 -3.49 -40.36
N VAL A 689 -21.59 -3.46 -39.02
CA VAL A 689 -20.38 -3.47 -38.17
C VAL A 689 -19.58 -4.74 -38.39
N ALA A 690 -20.21 -5.92 -38.34
CA ALA A 690 -19.52 -7.19 -38.56
C ALA A 690 -18.87 -7.26 -39.96
N LEU A 691 -19.48 -6.68 -40.99
CA LEU A 691 -18.90 -6.58 -42.33
C LEU A 691 -17.75 -5.55 -42.42
N LEU A 692 -17.86 -4.41 -41.73
CA LEU A 692 -16.88 -3.32 -41.80
C LEU A 692 -15.66 -3.55 -40.90
N GLU A 693 -15.81 -4.13 -39.71
CA GLU A 693 -14.68 -4.45 -38.80
C GLU A 693 -13.69 -5.41 -39.46
N ASN A 694 -14.19 -6.40 -40.21
CA ASN A 694 -13.38 -7.34 -40.99
C ASN A 694 -12.61 -6.67 -42.15
N LEU A 695 -12.95 -5.44 -42.55
CA LEU A 695 -12.29 -4.71 -43.65
C LEU A 695 -11.23 -3.70 -43.18
N PHE A 696 -11.22 -3.30 -41.90
CA PHE A 696 -10.33 -2.25 -41.40
C PHE A 696 -9.30 -2.70 -40.34
N LEU A 697 -9.35 -3.95 -39.87
CA LEU A 697 -8.38 -4.48 -38.91
C LEU A 697 -7.02 -4.82 -39.55
N THR A 698 -6.15 -3.81 -39.66
CA THR A 698 -4.70 -4.04 -39.83
C THR A 698 -4.17 -4.76 -38.59
N LYS A 699 -3.79 -6.03 -38.77
CA LYS A 699 -3.53 -6.98 -37.67
C LYS A 699 -2.23 -6.68 -36.92
N VAL A 700 -2.32 -5.81 -35.89
CA VAL A 700 -1.23 -5.63 -34.91
C VAL A 700 -1.15 -6.88 -34.04
N VAL A 701 -0.07 -7.63 -34.15
CA VAL A 701 0.25 -8.74 -33.26
C VAL A 701 1.01 -8.17 -32.06
N ALA A 702 0.42 -8.25 -30.87
CA ALA A 702 1.14 -8.06 -29.62
C ALA A 702 1.84 -9.36 -29.24
N THR A 703 3.10 -9.27 -28.82
CA THR A 703 3.85 -10.37 -28.20
C THR A 703 3.88 -10.15 -26.69
N GLU A 704 3.36 -11.10 -25.92
CA GLU A 704 3.53 -11.14 -24.47
C GLU A 704 4.84 -11.88 -24.15
N ASP A 705 5.88 -11.14 -23.77
CA ASP A 705 7.05 -11.73 -23.14
C ASP A 705 6.71 -12.04 -21.66
N LYS A 706 6.96 -13.29 -21.24
CA LYS A 706 6.86 -13.70 -19.84
C LYS A 706 8.27 -13.91 -19.28
N GLU A 707 8.60 -13.19 -18.22
CA GLU A 707 9.83 -13.42 -17.46
C GLU A 707 9.72 -14.76 -16.68
N GLU A 708 10.80 -15.54 -16.67
CA GLU A 708 10.87 -16.80 -15.91
C GLU A 708 11.11 -16.50 -14.42
N ILE A 709 10.23 -16.99 -13.56
CA ILE A 709 10.32 -16.82 -12.10
C ILE A 709 11.07 -18.02 -11.49
N ASP A 710 12.04 -17.74 -10.61
CA ASP A 710 12.80 -18.77 -9.90
C ASP A 710 11.86 -19.66 -9.03
N PRO A 711 11.84 -20.99 -9.24
CA PRO A 711 10.96 -21.91 -8.52
C PRO A 711 11.25 -22.05 -7.02
N GLN A 712 12.40 -21.60 -6.52
CA GLN A 712 12.72 -21.61 -5.08
C GLN A 712 12.35 -20.31 -4.35
N SER A 713 11.99 -19.26 -5.09
CA SER A 713 11.62 -17.96 -4.53
C SER A 713 10.33 -18.00 -3.70
N MET A 714 10.21 -17.12 -2.70
CA MET A 714 8.96 -16.93 -1.97
C MET A 714 7.78 -16.58 -2.88
N ALA A 715 8.02 -15.93 -4.01
CA ALA A 715 6.97 -15.61 -5.00
C ALA A 715 6.37 -16.87 -5.62
N ALA A 716 7.20 -17.85 -6.02
CA ALA A 716 6.74 -19.12 -6.58
C ALA A 716 5.93 -19.95 -5.56
N ILE A 717 6.36 -19.98 -4.29
CA ILE A 717 5.72 -20.77 -3.24
C ILE A 717 4.38 -20.14 -2.79
N THR A 718 4.31 -18.80 -2.75
CA THR A 718 3.11 -18.07 -2.29
C THR A 718 2.07 -17.80 -3.36
N ALA A 719 2.37 -18.00 -4.66
CA ALA A 719 1.46 -17.75 -5.77
C ALA A 719 0.08 -18.42 -5.62
N ASP A 720 0.07 -19.71 -5.24
CA ASP A 720 -1.17 -20.49 -5.03
C ASP A 720 -1.59 -20.55 -3.53
N MET A 721 -1.32 -19.52 -2.73
CA MET A 721 -1.69 -19.48 -1.30
C MET A 721 -2.70 -18.36 -1.01
N GLN A 722 -3.58 -18.59 -0.03
CA GLN A 722 -4.48 -17.52 0.43
C GLN A 722 -3.68 -16.39 1.10
N GLU A 723 -4.09 -15.14 0.88
CA GLU A 723 -3.39 -13.93 1.39
C GLU A 723 -3.18 -13.95 2.91
N GLY A 724 -4.11 -14.54 3.67
CA GLY A 724 -3.98 -14.80 5.10
C GLY A 724 -2.85 -15.76 5.44
N THR A 725 -2.72 -16.87 4.69
CA THR A 725 -1.62 -17.85 4.83
C THR A 725 -0.27 -17.24 4.45
N VAL A 726 -0.20 -16.42 3.40
CA VAL A 726 1.03 -15.69 3.02
C VAL A 726 1.44 -14.69 4.10
N THR A 727 0.46 -13.99 4.68
CA THR A 727 0.68 -13.04 5.77
C THR A 727 1.16 -13.75 7.05
N LEU A 728 0.55 -14.89 7.40
CA LEU A 728 1.00 -15.68 8.56
C LEU A 728 2.37 -16.31 8.31
N LEU A 729 2.69 -16.76 7.09
CA LEU A 729 4.02 -17.28 6.74
C LEU A 729 5.11 -16.23 6.94
N ARG A 730 4.90 -15.00 6.45
CA ARG A 730 5.82 -13.87 6.67
C ARG A 730 5.95 -13.50 8.15
N LEU A 731 4.84 -13.55 8.90
CA LEU A 731 4.82 -13.33 10.34
C LEU A 731 5.60 -14.42 11.09
N LEU A 732 5.39 -15.69 10.76
CA LEU A 732 6.10 -16.83 11.34
C LEU A 732 7.61 -16.68 11.15
N ILE A 733 8.07 -16.48 9.91
CA ILE A 733 9.49 -16.31 9.52
C ILE A 733 10.17 -15.14 10.27
N SER A 734 9.42 -14.17 10.80
CA SER A 734 10.01 -13.06 11.58
C SER A 734 10.64 -13.48 12.93
N ARG A 735 10.29 -14.67 13.47
CA ARG A 735 10.82 -15.19 14.75
C ARG A 735 11.27 -16.64 14.63
N ASN A 736 12.19 -17.03 15.52
CA ASN A 736 12.74 -18.39 15.56
C ASN A 736 11.83 -19.37 16.32
N ALA A 737 10.96 -18.85 17.19
CA ALA A 737 10.02 -19.61 18.00
C ALA A 737 8.75 -18.80 18.29
N TRP A 738 7.64 -19.48 18.56
CA TRP A 738 6.37 -18.89 18.96
C TRP A 738 5.69 -19.73 20.04
N GLU A 739 5.11 -19.09 21.05
CA GLU A 739 4.15 -19.76 21.95
C GLU A 739 2.83 -19.97 21.21
N ARG A 740 2.25 -21.17 21.30
CA ARG A 740 1.04 -21.54 20.57
C ARG A 740 -0.15 -20.65 20.90
N ASP A 741 -0.34 -20.27 22.17
CA ASP A 741 -1.47 -19.43 22.60
C ASP A 741 -1.45 -18.04 21.91
N LYS A 742 -0.27 -17.42 21.83
CA LYS A 742 -0.05 -16.15 21.11
C LYS A 742 -0.34 -16.27 19.61
N LEU A 743 0.02 -17.41 18.99
CA LEU A 743 -0.33 -17.67 17.59
C LEU A 743 -1.83 -17.95 17.40
N THR A 744 -2.52 -18.57 18.37
CA THR A 744 -3.98 -18.75 18.28
C THR A 744 -4.73 -17.42 18.40
N ASP A 745 -4.30 -16.49 19.26
CA ASP A 745 -4.89 -15.15 19.33
C ASP A 745 -4.68 -14.38 18.01
N ILE A 746 -3.48 -14.45 17.42
CA ILE A 746 -3.18 -13.84 16.11
C ILE A 746 -4.05 -14.47 14.99
N ALA A 747 -4.19 -15.79 14.98
CA ALA A 747 -5.02 -16.49 13.99
C ALA A 747 -6.52 -16.14 14.14
N LEU A 748 -7.01 -15.96 15.37
CA LEU A 748 -8.37 -15.49 15.64
C LEU A 748 -8.58 -14.03 15.19
N ASP A 749 -7.65 -13.12 15.47
CA ASP A 749 -7.67 -11.72 14.99
C ASP A 749 -7.56 -11.62 13.43
N MET A 750 -7.05 -12.67 12.77
CA MET A 750 -6.97 -12.80 11.30
C MET A 750 -8.14 -13.61 10.68
N GLU A 751 -9.08 -14.12 11.49
CA GLU A 751 -10.20 -15.00 11.09
C GLU A 751 -9.79 -16.35 10.45
N ILE A 752 -8.71 -16.99 10.91
CA ILE A 752 -8.21 -18.25 10.32
C ILE A 752 -7.98 -19.38 11.32
N ILE A 753 -8.10 -20.63 10.86
CA ILE A 753 -7.82 -21.85 11.63
C ILE A 753 -6.31 -22.11 11.60
N LEU A 754 -5.65 -21.96 12.76
CA LEU A 754 -4.19 -22.06 12.88
C LEU A 754 -3.64 -23.41 12.39
N ASP A 755 -4.20 -24.53 12.86
CA ASP A 755 -3.63 -25.86 12.60
C ASP A 755 -3.66 -26.25 11.13
N ASP A 756 -4.76 -25.98 10.42
CA ASP A 756 -4.88 -26.23 8.99
C ASP A 756 -3.82 -25.46 8.19
N ILE A 757 -3.55 -24.21 8.57
CA ILE A 757 -2.51 -23.37 7.95
C ILE A 757 -1.09 -23.86 8.27
N LEU A 758 -0.79 -24.22 9.52
CA LEU A 758 0.54 -24.74 9.87
C LEU A 758 0.85 -26.04 9.10
N ILE A 759 -0.17 -26.88 8.87
CA ILE A 759 -0.10 -28.07 8.02
C ILE A 759 0.06 -27.71 6.54
N GLU A 760 -0.67 -26.72 6.01
CA GLU A 760 -0.55 -26.27 4.62
C GLU A 760 0.85 -25.70 4.33
N ILE A 761 1.35 -24.81 5.18
CA ILE A 761 2.69 -24.21 5.08
C ILE A 761 3.76 -25.29 5.07
N ASN A 762 3.74 -26.21 6.06
CA ASN A 762 4.71 -27.30 6.10
C ASN A 762 4.62 -28.19 4.86
N ARG A 763 3.41 -28.49 4.36
CA ARG A 763 3.23 -29.32 3.16
C ARG A 763 3.82 -28.68 1.90
N LYS A 764 3.60 -27.38 1.67
CA LYS A 764 4.18 -26.69 0.51
C LYS A 764 5.71 -26.58 0.60
N ILE A 765 6.24 -26.29 1.78
CA ILE A 765 7.69 -26.13 1.98
C ILE A 765 8.42 -27.47 1.90
N LEU A 766 7.86 -28.55 2.47
CA LEU A 766 8.37 -29.91 2.30
C LEU A 766 8.49 -30.30 0.82
N ALA A 767 7.56 -29.85 -0.04
CA ALA A 767 7.57 -30.15 -1.47
C ALA A 767 8.64 -29.40 -2.29
N VAL A 768 9.37 -28.44 -1.70
CA VAL A 768 10.41 -27.64 -2.37
C VAL A 768 11.79 -27.80 -1.71
N PHE A 769 11.83 -28.02 -0.39
CA PHE A 769 13.08 -28.08 0.40
C PHE A 769 13.32 -29.44 1.10
N ASP A 770 12.42 -30.43 0.94
CA ASP A 770 12.44 -31.75 1.62
C ASP A 770 12.49 -31.71 3.17
N VAL A 771 12.37 -30.53 3.77
CA VAL A 771 12.53 -30.27 5.21
C VAL A 771 11.39 -29.35 5.70
N PRO A 772 10.75 -29.63 6.85
CA PRO A 772 9.66 -28.78 7.35
C PRO A 772 10.19 -27.45 7.89
N LEU A 773 9.40 -26.38 7.71
CA LEU A 773 9.68 -25.07 8.31
C LEU A 773 9.31 -25.07 9.80
N ILE A 774 8.21 -25.72 10.17
CA ILE A 774 7.54 -25.62 11.47
C ILE A 774 7.69 -26.93 12.23
N THR A 775 8.07 -26.85 13.50
CA THR A 775 8.29 -28.00 14.40
C THR A 775 7.81 -27.70 15.82
N GLY A 776 7.31 -28.70 16.55
CA GLY A 776 6.87 -28.57 17.95
C GLY A 776 5.43 -28.08 18.14
N ASP A 777 4.74 -28.61 19.16
CA ASP A 777 3.31 -28.37 19.39
C ASP A 777 3.04 -27.21 20.37
N ALA A 778 3.68 -27.22 21.55
CA ALA A 778 3.43 -26.20 22.60
C ALA A 778 4.24 -24.91 22.36
N VAL A 779 5.48 -25.06 21.90
CA VAL A 779 6.31 -24.00 21.36
C VAL A 779 6.66 -24.39 19.93
N ILE A 780 6.29 -23.51 19.01
CA ILE A 780 6.38 -23.67 17.56
C ILE A 780 7.74 -23.11 17.11
N SER A 781 8.74 -23.98 16.93
CA SER A 781 10.09 -23.63 16.48
C SER A 781 10.23 -23.67 14.96
N ILE A 782 10.95 -22.69 14.41
CA ILE A 782 11.03 -22.41 12.98
C ILE A 782 12.43 -22.69 12.44
N ASN A 783 12.49 -23.41 11.31
CA ASN A 783 13.72 -23.89 10.70
C ASN A 783 14.48 -22.76 10.01
N ARG A 784 15.62 -22.39 10.60
CA ARG A 784 16.43 -21.24 10.19
C ARG A 784 16.91 -21.35 8.74
N ASP A 785 17.39 -22.51 8.33
CA ASP A 785 18.12 -22.62 7.06
C ASP A 785 17.15 -22.59 5.87
N VAL A 786 15.93 -23.14 6.05
CA VAL A 786 14.80 -22.95 5.12
C VAL A 786 14.31 -21.50 5.14
N SER A 787 14.17 -20.88 6.32
CA SER A 787 13.74 -19.47 6.43
C SER A 787 14.71 -18.48 5.76
N ALA A 788 16.01 -18.81 5.71
CA ALA A 788 17.01 -18.01 5.03
C ALA A 788 16.93 -18.16 3.50
N ALA A 789 16.71 -19.38 3.00
CA ALA A 789 16.51 -19.63 1.57
C ALA A 789 15.23 -18.96 1.02
N LEU A 790 14.19 -18.83 1.85
CA LEU A 790 12.97 -18.09 1.52
C LEU A 790 13.13 -16.56 1.52
N LEU A 791 14.25 -16.03 2.04
CA LEU A 791 14.53 -14.59 2.14
C LEU A 791 15.67 -14.12 1.21
N ALA A 792 16.17 -15.01 0.36
CA ALA A 792 17.16 -14.73 -0.69
C ALA A 792 16.46 -14.34 -2.01
#